data_AF-A0A5Q4BSS0-F1
#
_entry.id   AF-A0A5Q4BSS0-F1
#
_cell.length_a   1.000
_cell.length_b   1.000
_cell.length_c   1.000
_cell.angle_alpha   90.00
_cell.angle_beta   90.00
_cell.angle_gamma   90.00
#
_symmetry.space_group_name_H-M   'P 1'
#
loop_
_entity.id
_entity.type
_entity.pdbx_description
1 polymer ?
#
loop_
_entity_poly.entity_id
_entity_poly.type
_entity_poly.pdbx_seq_one_letter_code
_entity_poly.pdbx_strand_id
1 'polypeptide(L)'
;MRTAALTLALPALASAVKCKPYVESEKLQELITIEDLLAGSQKLQDIADAHEGNRAFGGGGHNATVDWLVEELEKLDYFDVYKQPFTESFAGSKATLSVAGAAVDARPMTYTPAGDVTGAPLVAAADLGCEAADFPAEVAGAVALVSRGTCSFAVKAANAKTAGAVAAIVYNNDAGPLSGTLGAASDTYAPVVGIARDEGLAFAASLAAGEEVSVDLNIVSIIEDRVNYNVIAETRGGDHDNVLMIGGHSDSVFAGPGINDDGSGTVGVLVVAKALSQFTTKNAVRLGFWGAEEYGKLGSYFYVKQLNGSDEEVSKIRAYLNFDMIASPNPILAIYDGDGSAFNFTGPAGSDVIEKDFEQFFEARGRGHVPTEFNGRSDYAAFIENGIPSGGLFTGAEGIKTEAQAALFGGEAGVAYDVNYHLVGDDINNLDGDAYLVNAKAIAHSVALYSMSWETIPPVSLVKRRWDADTAQHLKRAAELTGHSHDGPCGGDEDRRRPRRRPVRAAIFRERPPHRRQGRGRHQDYRVSGEIPGDNDNVMMMTVMKMMMMNMMLTDSPPFPVSPRLERNLWNLNKIARDNGGNRAFGLPGYKASSDYILERVQGRFYKQLDTKLQYFNHTFSQTRQLQVTGPDGEDVYVVSLQYNHPTALPGGNTAPLIDTPVDDARGSGCFADQWEGIDATGKLALVKRGVCAVSDKLKLAKAAGAVGVILYNQTPGRNIGSATLSAENLGLLVPVGLIPLEDATAWRERLAAGETLVVNLLVDAVSDERETWNIISETKEGDPNNVVVLGAHLDGVQDGPGVNDDGSGTSALLEIAGSFKKYTGFKNKVRFIWWGAEESGLVGSLYYTAQLSEAEADAIRFYWNYDMIGSVNPVYNVYLGDNPGDKFGAQPLHDYIAAQGKPAAFGGFGSSSDYVGFPQLGIPSSGIFTGAGEPTDPCYHLACDNLDNINWDAITINTKAAARVAVDFANELPAGLPRRANTTPARRSRDAIRREFQ
;
A
#
# COMPACT_ATOMS: atom_id res chain seq x y z
N MET A 1 73.26 -23.61 29.60
CA MET A 1 71.85 -23.17 29.65
C MET A 1 71.05 -24.09 28.75
N ARG A 2 70.08 -24.81 29.33
CA ARG A 2 69.30 -25.88 28.68
C ARG A 2 68.06 -25.28 28.02
N THR A 3 67.82 -25.63 26.76
CA THR A 3 66.57 -25.43 26.02
C THR A 3 65.55 -26.46 26.49
N ALA A 4 64.37 -26.01 26.94
CA ALA A 4 63.25 -26.86 27.31
C ALA A 4 62.14 -26.70 26.27
N ALA A 5 61.90 -27.76 25.50
CA ALA A 5 60.72 -27.92 24.65
C ALA A 5 59.56 -28.41 25.54
N LEU A 6 58.46 -27.68 25.56
CA LEU A 6 57.23 -28.03 26.27
C LEU A 6 56.26 -28.67 25.27
N THR A 7 56.15 -29.99 25.30
CA THR A 7 55.12 -30.76 24.59
C THR A 7 53.84 -30.77 25.43
N LEU A 8 52.83 -29.99 25.02
CA LEU A 8 51.46 -30.12 25.53
C LEU A 8 50.75 -31.23 24.74
N ALA A 9 50.50 -32.36 25.40
CA ALA A 9 49.55 -33.36 24.96
C ALA A 9 48.13 -32.90 25.32
N LEU A 10 47.30 -32.59 24.33
CA LEU A 10 45.85 -32.46 24.52
C LEU A 10 45.21 -33.85 24.52
N PRO A 11 44.35 -34.19 25.49
CA PRO A 11 43.52 -35.39 25.39
C PRO A 11 42.39 -35.11 24.38
N ALA A 12 42.37 -35.85 23.28
CA ALA A 12 41.25 -35.89 22.37
C ALA A 12 40.08 -36.63 23.04
N LEU A 13 39.16 -35.89 23.65
CA LEU A 13 37.81 -36.37 23.94
C LEU A 13 37.03 -36.34 22.62
N ALA A 14 37.13 -37.42 21.84
CA ALA A 14 36.19 -37.68 20.76
C ALA A 14 34.85 -38.06 21.40
N SER A 15 33.99 -37.05 21.61
CA SER A 15 32.56 -37.29 21.77
C SER A 15 32.06 -37.82 20.44
N ALA A 16 31.68 -39.09 20.37
CA ALA A 16 31.04 -39.66 19.21
C ALA A 16 29.69 -38.95 19.00
N VAL A 17 29.66 -37.95 18.11
CA VAL A 17 28.42 -37.34 17.62
C VAL A 17 27.62 -38.47 16.98
N LYS A 18 26.57 -38.95 17.66
CA LYS A 18 25.59 -39.84 17.04
C LYS A 18 24.91 -39.04 15.94
N CYS A 19 25.25 -39.32 14.68
CA CYS A 19 24.50 -38.81 13.54
C CYS A 19 23.05 -39.29 13.66
N LYS A 20 22.08 -38.36 13.72
CA LYS A 20 20.65 -38.68 13.69
C LYS A 20 20.32 -39.32 12.33
N PRO A 21 19.39 -40.28 12.24
CA PRO A 21 18.99 -40.86 10.97
C PRO A 21 18.35 -39.80 10.06
N TYR A 22 18.38 -40.01 8.75
CA TYR A 22 17.57 -39.19 7.84
C TYR A 22 16.09 -39.36 8.16
N VAL A 23 15.32 -38.29 7.97
CA VAL A 23 13.88 -38.33 8.21
C VAL A 23 13.19 -39.24 7.20
N GLU A 24 12.31 -40.09 7.71
CA GLU A 24 11.41 -40.95 6.93
C GLU A 24 9.98 -40.60 7.31
N SER A 25 9.09 -40.56 6.31
CA SER A 25 7.74 -40.02 6.49
C SER A 25 6.93 -40.77 7.54
N GLU A 26 6.94 -42.10 7.49
CA GLU A 26 6.24 -42.96 8.44
C GLU A 26 6.81 -42.78 9.86
N LYS A 27 8.13 -42.63 9.99
CA LYS A 27 8.80 -42.44 11.29
C LYS A 27 8.54 -41.08 11.90
N LEU A 28 8.46 -40.03 11.09
CA LEU A 28 8.09 -38.72 11.59
C LEU A 28 6.62 -38.70 12.03
N GLN A 29 5.71 -39.29 11.23
CA GLN A 29 4.29 -39.38 11.56
C GLN A 29 4.00 -40.23 12.81
N GLU A 30 4.77 -41.30 13.06
CA GLU A 30 4.65 -42.13 14.27
C GLU A 30 4.87 -41.32 15.57
N LEU A 31 5.59 -40.19 15.49
CA LEU A 31 5.85 -39.31 16.63
C LEU A 31 4.77 -38.22 16.84
N ILE A 32 3.83 -38.08 15.92
CA ILE A 32 2.75 -37.09 16.03
C ILE A 32 1.58 -37.73 16.77
N THR A 33 1.30 -37.23 17.97
CA THR A 33 0.26 -37.73 18.87
C THR A 33 -0.81 -36.68 19.12
N ILE A 34 -2.05 -37.11 19.37
CA ILE A 34 -3.14 -36.17 19.70
C ILE A 34 -2.92 -35.57 21.10
N GLU A 35 -2.26 -36.32 21.99
CA GLU A 35 -1.90 -35.87 23.33
C GLU A 35 -0.95 -34.66 23.29
N ASP A 36 0.06 -34.68 22.43
CA ASP A 36 1.00 -33.54 22.29
C ASP A 36 0.33 -32.32 21.66
N LEU A 37 -0.56 -32.54 20.68
CA LEU A 37 -1.34 -31.47 20.04
C LEU A 37 -2.28 -30.81 21.06
N LEU A 38 -3.07 -31.58 21.80
CA LEU A 38 -3.96 -31.05 22.83
C LEU A 38 -3.19 -30.40 23.99
N ALA A 39 -2.01 -30.93 24.37
CA ALA A 39 -1.17 -30.31 25.38
C ALA A 39 -0.62 -28.94 24.93
N GLY A 40 -0.23 -28.81 23.66
CA GLY A 40 0.16 -27.52 23.07
C GLY A 40 -1.00 -26.54 23.01
N SER A 41 -2.18 -26.99 22.55
CA SER A 41 -3.39 -26.16 22.50
C SER A 41 -3.85 -25.72 23.90
N GLN A 42 -3.78 -26.61 24.90
CA GLN A 42 -4.05 -26.24 26.30
C GLN A 42 -3.06 -25.20 26.81
N LYS A 43 -1.79 -25.28 26.41
CA LYS A 43 -0.80 -24.26 26.78
C LYS A 43 -1.14 -22.89 26.20
N LEU A 44 -1.65 -22.83 24.96
CA LEU A 44 -2.15 -21.59 24.37
C LEU A 44 -3.40 -21.06 25.08
N GLN A 45 -4.31 -21.95 25.52
CA GLN A 45 -5.45 -21.58 26.35
C GLN A 45 -5.01 -20.98 27.68
N ASP A 46 -4.07 -21.63 28.38
CA ASP A 46 -3.54 -21.14 29.65
C ASP A 46 -2.89 -19.74 29.49
N ILE A 47 -2.21 -19.51 28.36
CA ILE A 47 -1.65 -18.19 28.03
C ILE A 47 -2.77 -17.17 27.81
N ALA A 48 -3.78 -17.50 27.01
CA ALA A 48 -4.91 -16.61 26.76
C ALA A 48 -5.64 -16.25 28.08
N ASP A 49 -5.96 -17.23 28.91
CA ASP A 49 -6.64 -17.05 30.20
C ASP A 49 -5.83 -16.16 31.17
N ALA A 50 -4.50 -16.31 31.18
CA ALA A 50 -3.61 -15.47 31.98
C ALA A 50 -3.53 -14.01 31.48
N HIS A 51 -3.98 -13.74 30.25
CA HIS A 51 -3.82 -12.47 29.55
C HIS A 51 -5.12 -12.01 28.86
N GLU A 52 -6.18 -11.84 29.66
CA GLU A 52 -7.46 -11.24 29.22
C GLU A 52 -8.27 -12.08 28.21
N GLY A 53 -8.02 -13.40 28.19
CA GLY A 53 -8.76 -14.40 27.41
C GLY A 53 -8.46 -14.37 25.91
N ASN A 54 -7.36 -13.77 25.48
CA ASN A 54 -7.00 -13.68 24.06
C ASN A 54 -5.47 -13.61 23.85
N ARG A 55 -5.04 -13.77 22.60
CA ARG A 55 -3.65 -13.64 22.16
C ARG A 55 -3.52 -12.60 21.04
N ALA A 56 -4.26 -11.50 21.11
CA ALA A 56 -4.19 -10.46 20.10
C ALA A 56 -2.82 -9.79 20.04
N PHE A 57 -2.41 -9.44 18.82
CA PHE A 57 -1.03 -9.07 18.54
C PHE A 57 -0.52 -7.91 19.41
N GLY A 58 0.77 -8.00 19.76
CA GLY A 58 1.44 -7.07 20.67
C GLY A 58 0.90 -7.01 22.10
N GLY A 59 -0.19 -7.73 22.42
CA GLY A 59 -0.75 -7.87 23.76
C GLY A 59 0.01 -8.88 24.62
N GLY A 60 -0.36 -8.97 25.90
CA GLY A 60 0.29 -9.88 26.86
C GLY A 60 0.24 -11.35 26.43
N GLY A 61 -0.93 -11.81 25.95
CA GLY A 61 -1.12 -13.19 25.52
C GLY A 61 -0.31 -13.54 24.27
N HIS A 62 -0.23 -12.63 23.30
CA HIS A 62 0.60 -12.82 22.12
C HIS A 62 2.09 -12.87 22.48
N ASN A 63 2.57 -11.91 23.29
CA ASN A 63 3.98 -11.87 23.69
C ASN A 63 4.39 -13.13 24.47
N ALA A 64 3.54 -13.61 25.38
CA ALA A 64 3.77 -14.85 26.10
C ALA A 64 3.76 -16.08 25.18
N THR A 65 2.97 -16.06 24.11
CA THR A 65 2.94 -17.12 23.09
C THR A 65 4.22 -17.13 22.27
N VAL A 66 4.65 -15.97 21.80
CA VAL A 66 5.92 -15.80 21.10
C VAL A 66 7.10 -16.25 21.97
N ASP A 67 7.13 -15.85 23.24
CA ASP A 67 8.19 -16.25 24.16
C ASP A 67 8.18 -17.76 24.40
N TRP A 68 6.99 -18.36 24.59
CA TRP A 68 6.84 -19.80 24.71
C TRP A 68 7.32 -20.56 23.46
N LEU A 69 6.97 -20.09 22.25
CA LEU A 69 7.43 -20.70 21.00
C LEU A 69 8.95 -20.65 20.87
N VAL A 70 9.56 -19.49 21.15
CA VAL A 70 11.02 -19.32 21.15
C VAL A 70 11.67 -20.28 22.14
N GLU A 71 11.19 -20.32 23.39
CA GLU A 71 11.72 -21.21 24.42
C GLU A 71 11.62 -22.69 24.03
N GLU A 72 10.50 -23.12 23.47
CA GLU A 72 10.31 -24.52 23.05
C GLU A 72 11.22 -24.90 21.89
N LEU A 73 11.43 -24.01 20.93
CA LEU A 73 12.29 -24.24 19.77
C LEU A 73 13.79 -24.23 20.14
N GLU A 74 14.21 -23.31 21.01
CA GLU A 74 15.59 -23.23 21.49
C GLU A 74 16.00 -24.46 22.31
N LYS A 75 15.07 -25.04 23.10
CA LYS A 75 15.31 -26.29 23.86
C LYS A 75 15.69 -27.48 22.98
N LEU A 76 15.31 -27.46 21.70
CA LEU A 76 15.58 -28.57 20.78
C LEU A 76 17.04 -28.61 20.31
N ASP A 77 17.79 -27.50 20.46
CA ASP A 77 19.17 -27.36 19.97
C ASP A 77 19.33 -27.80 18.50
N TYR A 78 18.30 -27.55 17.69
CA TYR A 78 18.19 -28.02 16.31
C TYR A 78 17.96 -26.89 15.31
N PHE A 79 17.34 -25.81 15.76
CA PHE A 79 17.01 -24.64 14.97
C PHE A 79 17.88 -23.44 15.36
N ASP A 80 18.16 -22.58 14.38
CA ASP A 80 18.52 -21.18 14.61
C ASP A 80 17.22 -20.39 14.69
N VAL A 81 16.93 -19.86 15.88
CA VAL A 81 15.68 -19.18 16.20
C VAL A 81 15.91 -17.67 16.18
N TYR A 82 15.01 -16.97 15.48
CA TYR A 82 15.03 -15.53 15.31
C TYR A 82 13.64 -14.94 15.59
N LYS A 83 13.56 -14.10 16.63
CA LYS A 83 12.38 -13.29 16.94
C LYS A 83 12.48 -11.97 16.17
N GLN A 84 11.63 -11.78 15.17
CA GLN A 84 11.64 -10.64 14.25
C GLN A 84 10.66 -9.56 14.73
N PRO A 85 11.11 -8.43 15.30
CA PRO A 85 10.22 -7.36 15.74
C PRO A 85 9.72 -6.49 14.58
N PHE A 86 8.48 -6.05 14.67
CA PHE A 86 7.88 -5.00 13.82
C PHE A 86 6.79 -4.26 14.58
N THR A 87 6.45 -3.04 14.18
CA THR A 87 5.46 -2.20 14.88
C THR A 87 4.28 -1.95 13.97
N GLU A 88 3.07 -2.19 14.47
CA GLU A 88 1.83 -1.95 13.73
C GLU A 88 0.77 -1.33 14.65
N SER A 89 -0.16 -0.58 14.05
CA SER A 89 -1.27 0.02 14.80
C SER A 89 -2.30 -1.04 15.18
N PHE A 90 -2.49 -1.24 16.47
CA PHE A 90 -3.50 -2.12 17.04
C PHE A 90 -4.81 -1.37 17.26
N ALA A 91 -5.92 -1.98 16.87
CA ALA A 91 -7.26 -1.56 17.27
C ALA A 91 -8.04 -2.77 17.80
N GLY A 92 -8.38 -2.77 19.08
CA GLY A 92 -9.11 -3.86 19.72
C GLY A 92 -10.30 -3.32 20.49
N SER A 93 -11.45 -3.96 20.35
CA SER A 93 -12.67 -3.55 21.05
C SER A 93 -13.47 -4.75 21.54
N LYS A 94 -14.11 -4.61 22.71
CA LYS A 94 -15.08 -5.56 23.27
C LYS A 94 -16.35 -4.80 23.64
N ALA A 95 -17.51 -5.41 23.44
CA ALA A 95 -18.78 -4.81 23.82
C ALA A 95 -19.68 -5.79 24.56
N THR A 96 -20.48 -5.26 25.48
CA THR A 96 -21.65 -5.94 26.04
C THR A 96 -22.87 -5.06 25.82
N LEU A 97 -23.92 -5.63 25.24
CA LEU A 97 -25.18 -4.93 24.96
C LEU A 97 -26.35 -5.67 25.64
N SER A 98 -27.20 -4.88 26.30
CA SER A 98 -28.51 -5.32 26.78
C SER A 98 -29.56 -4.31 26.34
N VAL A 99 -30.64 -4.81 25.73
CA VAL A 99 -31.78 -4.00 25.28
C VAL A 99 -33.03 -4.50 25.99
N ALA A 100 -33.74 -3.60 26.67
CA ALA A 100 -34.89 -3.91 27.53
C ALA A 100 -34.60 -5.01 28.60
N GLY A 101 -33.34 -5.12 29.05
CA GLY A 101 -32.90 -6.11 30.04
C GLY A 101 -32.58 -7.50 29.47
N ALA A 102 -32.66 -7.70 28.15
CA ALA A 102 -32.22 -8.90 27.47
C ALA A 102 -30.83 -8.69 26.86
N ALA A 103 -29.93 -9.65 27.05
CA ALA A 103 -28.63 -9.64 26.39
C ALA A 103 -28.80 -9.81 24.87
N VAL A 104 -28.07 -9.01 24.10
CA VAL A 104 -28.07 -9.00 22.64
C VAL A 104 -26.64 -9.27 22.17
N ASP A 105 -26.46 -10.13 21.16
CA ASP A 105 -25.14 -10.30 20.56
C ASP A 105 -24.77 -9.03 19.78
N ALA A 106 -23.73 -8.35 20.23
CA ALA A 106 -23.33 -7.06 19.69
C ALA A 106 -21.84 -7.04 19.39
N ARG A 107 -21.50 -6.60 18.18
CA ARG A 107 -20.12 -6.57 17.70
C ARG A 107 -19.63 -5.13 17.64
N PRO A 108 -18.61 -4.74 18.43
CA PRO A 108 -18.06 -3.39 18.33
C PRO A 108 -17.43 -3.19 16.94
N MET A 109 -17.64 -2.01 16.35
CA MET A 109 -17.00 -1.68 15.08
C MET A 109 -15.52 -1.37 15.31
N THR A 110 -14.62 -1.81 14.43
CA THR A 110 -13.18 -1.47 14.53
C THR A 110 -13.00 0.05 14.54
N TYR A 111 -12.12 0.55 15.42
CA TYR A 111 -11.92 1.97 15.73
C TYR A 111 -13.08 2.69 16.44
N THR A 112 -14.10 1.96 16.91
CA THR A 112 -15.15 2.57 17.74
C THR A 112 -14.55 3.14 19.03
N PRO A 113 -14.95 4.35 19.46
CA PRO A 113 -14.51 4.87 20.74
C PRO A 113 -15.14 4.08 21.89
N ALA A 114 -14.45 4.04 23.03
CA ALA A 114 -14.99 3.47 24.26
C ALA A 114 -16.26 4.22 24.71
N GLY A 115 -17.18 3.51 25.35
CA GLY A 115 -18.44 4.09 25.81
C GLY A 115 -19.05 3.28 26.96
N ASP A 116 -19.65 3.96 27.92
CA ASP A 116 -20.38 3.34 29.01
C ASP A 116 -21.73 4.05 29.15
N VAL A 117 -22.79 3.35 28.76
CA VAL A 117 -24.16 3.85 28.69
C VAL A 117 -25.03 2.92 29.52
N THR A 118 -25.78 3.49 30.47
CA THR A 118 -26.69 2.74 31.34
C THR A 118 -28.08 3.35 31.29
N GLY A 119 -29.08 2.55 30.96
CA GLY A 119 -30.50 2.93 30.95
C GLY A 119 -30.85 4.06 29.97
N ALA A 120 -30.10 4.25 28.89
CA ALA A 120 -30.40 5.29 27.90
C ALA A 120 -31.57 4.87 27.00
N PRO A 121 -32.44 5.80 26.56
CA PRO A 121 -33.51 5.48 25.64
C PRO A 121 -32.95 5.11 24.26
N LEU A 122 -33.59 4.17 23.57
CA LEU A 122 -33.32 3.84 22.18
C LEU A 122 -34.19 4.71 21.26
N VAL A 123 -33.58 5.36 20.27
CA VAL A 123 -34.29 6.21 19.29
C VAL A 123 -33.89 5.78 17.90
N ALA A 124 -34.87 5.49 17.04
CA ALA A 124 -34.60 5.15 15.65
C ALA A 124 -34.18 6.40 14.86
N ALA A 125 -33.08 6.30 14.12
CA ALA A 125 -32.80 7.24 13.05
C ALA A 125 -33.84 7.05 11.93
N ALA A 126 -34.17 8.14 11.23
CA ALA A 126 -34.89 8.07 9.97
C ALA A 126 -33.99 7.46 8.89
N ASP A 127 -34.62 6.80 7.91
CA ASP A 127 -33.96 6.18 6.75
C ASP A 127 -32.69 5.37 7.12
N LEU A 128 -31.52 5.78 6.62
CA LEU A 128 -30.25 5.04 6.79
C LEU A 128 -29.25 5.75 7.71
N GLY A 129 -29.55 6.91 8.29
CA GLY A 129 -28.59 7.66 9.12
C GLY A 129 -27.36 8.17 8.34
N CYS A 130 -27.51 8.40 7.03
CA CYS A 130 -26.43 8.87 6.16
C CYS A 130 -26.30 10.39 6.15
N GLU A 131 -27.40 11.10 6.42
CA GLU A 131 -27.43 12.55 6.52
C GLU A 131 -27.64 12.97 7.98
N ALA A 132 -27.16 14.17 8.34
CA ALA A 132 -27.40 14.71 9.68
C ALA A 132 -28.90 14.88 9.99
N ALA A 133 -29.72 15.12 8.95
CA ALA A 133 -31.17 15.25 9.06
C ALA A 133 -31.89 13.94 9.38
N ASP A 134 -31.24 12.79 9.19
CA ASP A 134 -31.80 11.49 9.50
C ASP A 134 -31.91 11.25 11.01
N PHE A 135 -31.18 12.03 11.82
CA PHE A 135 -31.22 11.91 13.27
C PHE A 135 -32.19 12.93 13.86
N PRO A 136 -33.36 12.49 14.36
CA PRO A 136 -34.33 13.41 14.93
C PRO A 136 -33.79 14.00 16.25
N ALA A 137 -34.35 15.14 16.67
CA ALA A 137 -33.83 15.89 17.83
C ALA A 137 -33.86 15.08 19.13
N GLU A 138 -34.74 14.09 19.22
CA GLU A 138 -34.92 13.14 20.31
C GLU A 138 -33.71 12.21 20.50
N VAL A 139 -32.81 12.09 19.51
CA VAL A 139 -31.58 11.29 19.62
C VAL A 139 -30.57 11.91 20.59
N ALA A 140 -30.66 13.21 20.88
CA ALA A 140 -29.74 13.89 21.79
C ALA A 140 -29.85 13.29 23.22
N GLY A 141 -28.76 12.68 23.70
CA GLY A 141 -28.72 11.98 24.99
C GLY A 141 -29.21 10.52 24.95
N ALA A 142 -29.59 10.01 23.77
CA ALA A 142 -30.13 8.67 23.53
C ALA A 142 -29.14 7.78 22.76
N VAL A 143 -29.46 6.49 22.64
CA VAL A 143 -28.77 5.56 21.74
C VAL A 143 -29.50 5.53 20.39
N ALA A 144 -28.79 5.80 19.30
CA ALA A 144 -29.38 5.79 17.97
C ALA A 144 -29.46 4.37 17.39
N LEU A 145 -30.65 3.89 17.01
CA LEU A 145 -30.82 2.68 16.21
C LEU A 145 -30.79 3.04 14.73
N VAL A 146 -29.83 2.49 13.98
CA VAL A 146 -29.56 2.86 12.59
C VAL A 146 -29.53 1.60 11.71
N SER A 147 -30.19 1.61 10.56
CA SER A 147 -30.09 0.51 9.60
C SER A 147 -28.72 0.53 8.89
N ARG A 148 -28.11 -0.63 8.67
CA ARG A 148 -27.05 -0.77 7.67
C ARG A 148 -27.58 -0.36 6.29
N GLY A 149 -26.73 0.28 5.50
CA GLY A 149 -27.14 0.91 4.23
C GLY A 149 -25.94 1.30 3.37
N THR A 150 -26.13 2.30 2.51
CA THR A 150 -25.19 2.67 1.44
C THR A 150 -24.02 3.56 1.89
N CYS A 151 -24.17 4.32 2.98
CA CYS A 151 -23.09 5.10 3.59
C CYS A 151 -22.30 4.28 4.61
N SER A 152 -21.05 4.68 4.84
CA SER A 152 -20.15 3.98 5.76
C SER A 152 -20.60 4.07 7.23
N PHE A 153 -20.17 3.11 8.05
CA PHE A 153 -20.40 3.12 9.50
C PHE A 153 -19.80 4.36 10.17
N ALA A 154 -18.67 4.85 9.65
CA ALA A 154 -18.02 6.09 10.08
C ALA A 154 -18.95 7.31 9.96
N VAL A 155 -19.67 7.45 8.83
CA VAL A 155 -20.63 8.53 8.61
C VAL A 155 -21.79 8.41 9.60
N LYS A 156 -22.34 7.21 9.79
CA LYS A 156 -23.43 6.96 10.76
C LYS A 156 -22.98 7.32 12.19
N ALA A 157 -21.79 6.90 12.58
CA ALA A 157 -21.21 7.18 13.90
C ALA A 157 -20.97 8.67 14.11
N ALA A 158 -20.47 9.38 13.09
CA ALA A 158 -20.24 10.83 13.12
C ALA A 158 -21.55 11.63 13.16
N ASN A 159 -22.54 11.24 12.37
CA ASN A 159 -23.85 11.90 12.36
C ASN A 159 -24.59 11.67 13.67
N ALA A 160 -24.58 10.45 14.20
CA ALA A 160 -25.14 10.14 15.53
C ALA A 160 -24.48 11.00 16.61
N LYS A 161 -23.15 11.11 16.60
CA LYS A 161 -22.42 11.98 17.54
C LYS A 161 -22.81 13.45 17.40
N THR A 162 -22.88 13.94 16.16
CA THR A 162 -23.24 15.33 15.85
C THR A 162 -24.66 15.66 16.30
N ALA A 163 -25.59 14.70 16.19
CA ALA A 163 -26.96 14.80 16.70
C ALA A 163 -27.05 14.69 18.24
N GLY A 164 -25.94 14.42 18.93
CA GLY A 164 -25.87 14.32 20.39
C GLY A 164 -26.15 12.92 20.94
N ALA A 165 -26.14 11.88 20.11
CA ALA A 165 -26.27 10.50 20.58
C ALA A 165 -25.13 10.12 21.54
N VAL A 166 -25.45 9.37 22.59
CA VAL A 166 -24.43 8.83 23.52
C VAL A 166 -23.79 7.55 22.98
N ALA A 167 -24.47 6.84 22.09
CA ALA A 167 -23.97 5.69 21.31
C ALA A 167 -24.86 5.43 20.09
N ALA A 168 -24.45 4.52 19.20
CA ALA A 168 -25.30 4.02 18.12
C ALA A 168 -25.26 2.48 18.02
N ILE A 169 -26.40 1.90 17.66
CA ILE A 169 -26.57 0.49 17.33
C ILE A 169 -26.91 0.42 15.84
N VAL A 170 -26.06 -0.24 15.06
CA VAL A 170 -26.32 -0.47 13.64
C VAL A 170 -26.85 -1.88 13.47
N TYR A 171 -28.02 -2.08 12.86
CA TYR A 171 -28.51 -3.43 12.59
C TYR A 171 -28.28 -3.83 11.13
N ASN A 172 -28.02 -5.12 10.91
CA ASN A 172 -27.67 -5.64 9.60
C ASN A 172 -28.82 -5.48 8.59
N ASN A 173 -28.47 -5.41 7.30
CA ASN A 173 -29.42 -5.44 6.18
C ASN A 173 -29.57 -6.85 5.56
N ASP A 174 -28.63 -7.74 5.88
CA ASP A 174 -28.65 -9.18 5.54
C ASP A 174 -28.87 -10.05 6.78
N ALA A 175 -29.08 -11.35 6.59
CA ALA A 175 -29.20 -12.30 7.70
C ALA A 175 -27.85 -12.45 8.43
N GLY A 176 -27.89 -12.66 9.74
CA GLY A 176 -26.71 -12.85 10.57
C GLY A 176 -26.20 -11.58 11.28
N PRO A 177 -25.15 -11.72 12.10
CA PRO A 177 -24.56 -10.64 12.89
C PRO A 177 -23.93 -9.56 12.00
N LEU A 178 -23.67 -8.38 12.57
CA LEU A 178 -23.04 -7.27 11.86
C LEU A 178 -21.75 -6.85 12.56
N SER A 179 -20.63 -6.98 11.85
CA SER A 179 -19.37 -6.33 12.19
C SER A 179 -18.91 -5.41 11.07
N GLY A 180 -18.04 -4.47 11.39
CA GLY A 180 -17.53 -3.51 10.42
C GLY A 180 -16.47 -2.61 11.03
N THR A 181 -15.92 -1.72 10.21
CA THR A 181 -14.88 -0.76 10.61
C THR A 181 -15.36 0.66 10.41
N LEU A 182 -14.95 1.56 11.30
CA LEU A 182 -15.08 3.01 11.12
C LEU A 182 -13.96 3.58 10.24
N GLY A 183 -13.06 2.74 9.72
CA GLY A 183 -11.95 3.11 8.85
C GLY A 183 -10.72 3.59 9.61
N ALA A 184 -10.89 4.55 10.52
CA ALA A 184 -9.82 5.06 11.37
C ALA A 184 -10.35 5.50 12.73
N ALA A 185 -9.46 5.76 13.69
CA ALA A 185 -9.84 6.39 14.95
C ALA A 185 -10.26 7.85 14.73
N SER A 186 -11.35 8.29 15.34
CA SER A 186 -11.75 9.70 15.37
C SER A 186 -12.51 10.04 16.64
N ASP A 187 -12.25 11.23 17.18
CA ASP A 187 -13.00 11.83 18.28
C ASP A 187 -14.41 12.30 17.85
N THR A 188 -14.67 12.33 16.55
CA THR A 188 -15.96 12.70 15.96
C THR A 188 -16.99 11.57 16.00
N TYR A 189 -16.62 10.36 16.42
CA TYR A 189 -17.52 9.20 16.44
C TYR A 189 -18.24 9.04 17.79
N ALA A 190 -19.48 8.55 17.72
CA ALA A 190 -20.15 7.96 18.86
C ALA A 190 -19.67 6.51 19.05
N PRO A 191 -19.70 5.95 20.28
CA PRO A 191 -19.53 4.51 20.49
C PRO A 191 -20.56 3.73 19.65
N VAL A 192 -20.13 2.72 18.90
CA VAL A 192 -20.96 2.00 17.92
C VAL A 192 -20.77 0.49 18.00
N VAL A 193 -21.88 -0.23 18.03
CA VAL A 193 -21.96 -1.68 17.86
C VAL A 193 -22.86 -2.05 16.68
N GLY A 194 -22.58 -3.20 16.06
CA GLY A 194 -23.45 -3.86 15.10
C GLY A 194 -24.24 -5.00 15.74
N ILE A 195 -25.48 -5.23 15.28
CA ILE A 195 -26.35 -6.33 15.71
C ILE A 195 -27.01 -7.03 14.51
N ALA A 196 -27.62 -8.18 14.73
CA ALA A 196 -28.32 -8.91 13.67
C ALA A 196 -29.55 -8.16 13.15
N ARG A 197 -29.91 -8.43 11.89
CA ARG A 197 -31.06 -7.80 11.23
C ARG A 197 -32.36 -8.00 11.98
N ASP A 198 -32.66 -9.23 12.38
CA ASP A 198 -33.95 -9.58 12.98
C ASP A 198 -34.15 -8.91 14.34
N GLU A 199 -33.07 -8.80 15.13
CA GLU A 199 -33.07 -8.07 16.41
C GLU A 199 -33.32 -6.58 16.19
N GLY A 200 -32.60 -5.97 15.25
CA GLY A 200 -32.79 -4.55 14.92
C GLY A 200 -34.17 -4.23 14.39
N LEU A 201 -34.74 -5.09 13.54
CA LEU A 201 -36.11 -4.95 13.05
C LEU A 201 -37.14 -5.10 14.17
N ALA A 202 -36.92 -6.01 15.12
CA ALA A 202 -37.79 -6.16 16.29
C ALA A 202 -37.76 -4.87 17.16
N PHE A 203 -36.57 -4.31 17.41
CA PHE A 203 -36.44 -3.06 18.15
C PHE A 203 -37.09 -1.88 17.40
N ALA A 204 -36.89 -1.78 16.09
CA ALA A 204 -37.53 -0.76 15.27
C ALA A 204 -39.06 -0.86 15.30
N ALA A 205 -39.62 -2.07 15.31
CA ALA A 205 -41.06 -2.31 15.42
C ALA A 205 -41.63 -1.90 16.78
N SER A 206 -40.93 -2.20 17.89
CA SER A 206 -41.29 -1.75 19.24
C SER A 206 -41.31 -0.22 19.34
N LEU A 207 -40.29 0.45 18.79
CA LEU A 207 -40.24 1.92 18.75
C LEU A 207 -41.38 2.51 17.92
N ALA A 208 -41.71 1.92 16.77
CA ALA A 208 -42.85 2.34 15.94
C ALA A 208 -44.21 2.13 16.63
N ALA A 209 -44.31 1.18 17.57
CA ALA A 209 -45.49 0.95 18.41
C ALA A 209 -45.59 1.94 19.59
N GLY A 210 -44.58 2.79 19.80
CA GLY A 210 -44.53 3.77 20.89
C GLY A 210 -44.05 3.19 22.22
N GLU A 211 -43.36 2.04 22.21
CA GLU A 211 -42.76 1.45 23.40
C GLU A 211 -41.47 2.20 23.79
N GLU A 212 -41.25 2.42 25.08
CA GLU A 212 -39.98 2.93 25.60
C GLU A 212 -39.00 1.77 25.79
N VAL A 213 -37.89 1.79 25.03
CA VAL A 213 -36.86 0.76 25.07
C VAL A 213 -35.59 1.35 25.69
N SER A 214 -35.09 0.73 26.76
CA SER A 214 -33.83 1.13 27.41
C SER A 214 -32.64 0.29 26.94
N VAL A 215 -31.46 0.91 26.86
CA VAL A 215 -30.21 0.31 26.44
C VAL A 215 -29.15 0.45 27.52
N ASP A 216 -28.49 -0.67 27.81
CA ASP A 216 -27.23 -0.73 28.53
C ASP A 216 -26.14 -1.19 27.55
N LEU A 217 -25.12 -0.35 27.33
CA LEU A 217 -24.03 -0.63 26.40
C LEU A 217 -22.70 -0.25 27.05
N ASN A 218 -21.81 -1.22 27.13
CA ASN A 218 -20.42 -1.01 27.54
C ASN A 218 -19.51 -1.41 26.38
N ILE A 219 -18.65 -0.49 25.94
CA ILE A 219 -17.61 -0.73 24.94
C ILE A 219 -16.26 -0.38 25.54
N VAL A 220 -15.37 -1.36 25.56
CA VAL A 220 -13.94 -1.15 25.82
C VAL A 220 -13.25 -1.09 24.47
N SER A 221 -12.43 -0.05 24.24
CA SER A 221 -11.68 0.11 23.00
C SER A 221 -10.26 0.57 23.27
N ILE A 222 -9.30 0.01 22.53
CA ILE A 222 -7.87 0.28 22.61
C ILE A 222 -7.38 0.55 21.19
N ILE A 223 -6.74 1.70 20.98
CA ILE A 223 -6.12 2.07 19.71
C ILE A 223 -4.73 2.62 20.02
N GLU A 224 -3.69 1.89 19.62
CA GLU A 224 -2.30 2.21 19.95
C GLU A 224 -1.33 1.49 19.01
N ASP A 225 -0.12 2.02 18.84
CA ASP A 225 0.92 1.28 18.14
C ASP A 225 1.53 0.23 19.07
N ARG A 226 1.60 -1.02 18.60
CA ARG A 226 2.19 -2.13 19.35
C ARG A 226 3.39 -2.72 18.62
N VAL A 227 4.42 -3.04 19.40
CA VAL A 227 5.50 -3.90 18.92
C VAL A 227 4.98 -5.33 18.91
N ASN A 228 5.10 -5.96 17.76
CA ASN A 228 4.73 -7.33 17.47
C ASN A 228 5.96 -8.13 17.01
N TYR A 229 5.81 -9.45 16.92
CA TYR A 229 6.91 -10.33 16.58
C TYR A 229 6.46 -11.48 15.68
N ASN A 230 7.25 -11.78 14.66
CA ASN A 230 7.26 -13.11 14.05
C ASN A 230 8.30 -13.98 14.78
N VAL A 231 8.07 -15.29 14.84
CA VAL A 231 9.10 -16.27 15.24
C VAL A 231 9.52 -17.08 14.02
N ILE A 232 10.78 -16.95 13.63
CA ILE A 232 11.38 -17.69 12.53
C ILE A 232 12.35 -18.71 13.11
N ALA A 233 12.25 -19.97 12.72
CA ALA A 233 13.19 -21.00 13.17
C ALA A 233 13.62 -21.88 12.00
N GLU A 234 14.92 -21.90 11.69
CA GLU A 234 15.47 -22.70 10.59
C GLU A 234 16.40 -23.80 11.10
N THR A 235 16.29 -25.01 10.55
CA THR A 235 17.18 -26.11 10.92
C THR A 235 18.63 -25.75 10.65
N ARG A 236 19.54 -25.98 11.61
CA ARG A 236 20.99 -25.73 11.44
C ARG A 236 21.68 -26.63 10.39
N GLY A 237 21.02 -27.71 10.03
CA GLY A 237 21.48 -28.66 9.01
C GLY A 237 20.57 -28.65 7.79
N GLY A 238 21.06 -29.27 6.72
CA GLY A 238 20.40 -29.26 5.42
C GLY A 238 20.93 -28.15 4.51
N ASP A 239 20.43 -28.12 3.29
CA ASP A 239 20.74 -27.12 2.28
C ASP A 239 19.90 -25.85 2.50
N HIS A 240 20.58 -24.77 2.89
CA HIS A 240 19.97 -23.46 3.15
C HIS A 240 19.70 -22.66 1.86
N ASP A 241 20.15 -23.14 0.70
CA ASP A 241 19.78 -22.57 -0.60
C ASP A 241 18.53 -23.24 -1.19
N ASN A 242 17.99 -24.26 -0.51
CA ASN A 242 16.81 -25.00 -0.94
C ASN A 242 15.91 -25.32 0.28
N VAL A 243 15.17 -24.31 0.72
CA VAL A 243 14.41 -24.30 1.98
C VAL A 243 12.95 -24.67 1.77
N LEU A 244 12.45 -25.62 2.57
CA LEU A 244 11.01 -25.80 2.78
C LEU A 244 10.59 -24.86 3.90
N MET A 245 9.64 -23.97 3.64
CA MET A 245 9.05 -23.15 4.70
C MET A 245 7.65 -23.65 5.06
N ILE A 246 7.34 -23.71 6.35
CA ILE A 246 6.00 -24.03 6.86
C ILE A 246 5.59 -23.01 7.92
N GLY A 247 4.30 -22.70 8.05
CA GLY A 247 3.85 -21.75 9.05
C GLY A 247 2.37 -21.79 9.39
N GLY A 248 2.05 -21.09 10.48
CA GLY A 248 0.73 -20.75 11.00
C GLY A 248 0.86 -19.47 11.83
N HIS A 249 -0.21 -18.78 12.17
CA HIS A 249 -0.11 -17.51 12.89
C HIS A 249 -0.24 -17.67 14.41
N SER A 250 0.52 -16.88 15.15
CA SER A 250 0.63 -16.98 16.61
C SER A 250 -0.34 -16.06 17.36
N ASP A 251 -0.87 -15.03 16.70
CA ASP A 251 -1.91 -14.16 17.27
C ASP A 251 -3.31 -14.77 17.13
N SER A 252 -4.26 -14.16 17.83
CA SER A 252 -5.70 -14.42 17.70
C SER A 252 -6.43 -13.08 17.59
N VAL A 253 -7.71 -13.09 17.23
CA VAL A 253 -8.57 -11.91 17.46
C VAL A 253 -8.61 -11.48 18.93
N PHE A 254 -8.95 -10.21 19.17
CA PHE A 254 -9.13 -9.67 20.52
C PHE A 254 -10.32 -10.25 21.28
N ALA A 255 -11.29 -10.84 20.56
CA ALA A 255 -12.55 -11.32 21.14
C ALA A 255 -12.40 -12.63 21.94
N GLY A 256 -11.49 -13.52 21.53
CA GLY A 256 -11.42 -14.87 22.06
C GLY A 256 -10.01 -15.46 22.09
N PRO A 257 -9.88 -16.69 22.62
CA PRO A 257 -8.60 -17.32 22.81
C PRO A 257 -7.96 -17.75 21.49
N GLY A 258 -8.71 -18.14 20.46
CA GLY A 258 -8.14 -18.49 19.15
C GLY A 258 -7.48 -19.87 19.11
N ILE A 259 -8.05 -20.88 19.78
CA ILE A 259 -7.37 -22.19 19.93
C ILE A 259 -7.39 -23.00 18.64
N ASN A 260 -8.47 -22.95 17.86
CA ASN A 260 -8.44 -23.46 16.49
C ASN A 260 -7.78 -22.43 15.56
N ASP A 261 -8.08 -21.14 15.74
CA ASP A 261 -7.70 -20.02 14.88
C ASP A 261 -6.69 -19.03 15.54
N ASP A 262 -5.39 -19.16 15.29
CA ASP A 262 -4.71 -20.29 14.65
C ASP A 262 -3.82 -21.05 15.64
N GLY A 263 -4.36 -21.30 16.82
CA GLY A 263 -3.70 -22.15 17.80
C GLY A 263 -3.45 -23.57 17.27
N SER A 264 -4.31 -24.08 16.39
CA SER A 264 -4.20 -25.44 15.85
C SER A 264 -3.07 -25.56 14.83
N GLY A 265 -2.92 -24.61 13.91
CA GLY A 265 -1.82 -24.53 12.95
C GLY A 265 -0.48 -24.29 13.65
N THR A 266 -0.43 -23.29 14.53
CA THR A 266 0.75 -22.99 15.36
C THR A 266 1.24 -24.22 16.13
N VAL A 267 0.35 -24.92 16.85
CA VAL A 267 0.75 -26.10 17.63
C VAL A 267 1.07 -27.29 16.72
N GLY A 268 0.35 -27.48 15.62
CA GLY A 268 0.64 -28.50 14.62
C GLY A 268 2.07 -28.38 14.07
N VAL A 269 2.47 -27.16 13.68
CA VAL A 269 3.83 -26.85 13.21
C VAL A 269 4.86 -27.09 14.32
N LEU A 270 4.60 -26.65 15.55
CA LEU A 270 5.51 -26.85 16.69
C LEU A 270 5.73 -28.33 17.02
N VAL A 271 4.66 -29.15 17.03
CA VAL A 271 4.75 -30.59 17.31
C VAL A 271 5.54 -31.30 16.22
N VAL A 272 5.32 -30.97 14.95
CA VAL A 272 6.13 -31.51 13.84
C VAL A 272 7.60 -31.09 13.96
N ALA A 273 7.89 -29.85 14.36
CA ALA A 273 9.25 -29.37 14.59
C ALA A 273 9.96 -30.14 15.72
N LYS A 274 9.25 -30.38 16.83
CA LYS A 274 9.73 -31.21 17.96
C LYS A 274 10.06 -32.63 17.49
N ALA A 275 9.19 -33.24 16.71
CA ALA A 275 9.41 -34.57 16.14
C ALA A 275 10.60 -34.59 15.14
N LEU A 276 10.70 -33.58 14.26
CA LEU A 276 11.76 -33.45 13.27
C LEU A 276 13.14 -33.35 13.90
N SER A 277 13.23 -32.75 15.10
CA SER A 277 14.49 -32.64 15.84
C SER A 277 15.15 -34.00 16.16
N GLN A 278 14.44 -35.12 16.02
CA GLN A 278 15.01 -36.47 16.20
C GLN A 278 15.74 -36.99 14.94
N PHE A 279 15.67 -36.27 13.82
CA PHE A 279 16.18 -36.66 12.51
C PHE A 279 17.17 -35.65 11.92
N THR A 280 17.75 -36.00 10.77
CA THR A 280 18.52 -35.11 9.90
C THR A 280 17.79 -34.94 8.57
N THR A 281 17.89 -33.75 7.96
CA THR A 281 17.32 -33.40 6.66
C THR A 281 18.42 -33.19 5.63
N LYS A 282 18.08 -33.24 4.33
CA LYS A 282 18.99 -32.84 3.25
C LYS A 282 18.81 -31.38 2.87
N ASN A 283 17.58 -30.88 2.96
CA ASN A 283 17.17 -29.51 2.70
C ASN A 283 16.82 -28.85 4.03
N ALA A 284 17.12 -27.57 4.18
CA ALA A 284 16.76 -26.85 5.40
C ALA A 284 15.22 -26.73 5.50
N VAL A 285 14.71 -26.81 6.73
CA VAL A 285 13.30 -26.55 7.04
C VAL A 285 13.21 -25.30 7.87
N ARG A 286 12.40 -24.34 7.42
CA ARG A 286 12.14 -23.07 8.10
C ARG A 286 10.71 -23.02 8.59
N LEU A 287 10.53 -22.65 9.85
CA LEU A 287 9.25 -22.45 10.49
C LEU A 287 8.98 -20.95 10.56
N GLY A 288 7.75 -20.54 10.26
CA GLY A 288 7.27 -19.18 10.48
C GLY A 288 6.04 -19.21 11.38
N PHE A 289 6.13 -18.53 12.52
CA PHE A 289 4.96 -18.20 13.34
C PHE A 289 4.70 -16.71 13.19
N TRP A 290 3.60 -16.39 12.50
CA TRP A 290 3.32 -15.03 12.03
C TRP A 290 2.53 -14.26 13.08
N GLY A 291 2.93 -13.01 13.33
CA GLY A 291 2.14 -12.10 14.15
C GLY A 291 1.26 -11.18 13.30
N ALA A 292 0.16 -10.72 13.88
CA ALA A 292 -0.77 -9.77 13.25
C ALA A 292 -1.34 -10.30 11.92
N GLU A 293 -1.61 -11.61 11.84
CA GLU A 293 -2.35 -12.19 10.71
C GLU A 293 -3.76 -11.61 10.67
N GLU A 294 -4.41 -11.61 11.83
CA GLU A 294 -5.80 -11.22 12.08
C GLU A 294 -6.10 -9.76 11.71
N TYR A 295 -5.04 -9.00 11.48
CA TYR A 295 -5.03 -7.58 11.17
C TYR A 295 -4.49 -7.28 9.76
N GLY A 296 -4.49 -8.32 8.90
CA GLY A 296 -4.14 -8.20 7.49
C GLY A 296 -2.83 -8.87 7.10
N LYS A 297 -2.49 -10.01 7.70
CA LYS A 297 -1.29 -10.82 7.38
C LYS A 297 0.02 -10.05 7.58
N LEU A 298 0.01 -9.06 8.47
CA LEU A 298 1.07 -8.04 8.53
C LEU A 298 2.44 -8.69 8.80
N GLY A 299 2.50 -9.75 9.61
CA GLY A 299 3.72 -10.49 9.91
C GLY A 299 4.34 -11.18 8.70
N SER A 300 3.58 -11.98 7.95
CA SER A 300 4.10 -12.68 6.77
C SER A 300 4.47 -11.71 5.63
N TYR A 301 3.67 -10.66 5.41
CA TYR A 301 4.01 -9.59 4.47
C TYR A 301 5.28 -8.85 4.88
N PHE A 302 5.44 -8.55 6.18
CA PHE A 302 6.66 -7.93 6.70
C PHE A 302 7.87 -8.81 6.44
N TYR A 303 7.77 -10.11 6.73
CA TYR A 303 8.85 -11.06 6.49
C TYR A 303 9.23 -11.18 5.01
N VAL A 304 8.27 -11.40 4.11
CA VAL A 304 8.55 -11.54 2.67
C VAL A 304 9.06 -10.23 2.08
N LYS A 305 8.55 -9.08 2.53
CA LYS A 305 9.07 -7.76 2.15
C LYS A 305 10.55 -7.59 2.51
N GLN A 306 11.00 -8.11 3.64
CA GLN A 306 12.42 -8.10 4.00
C GLN A 306 13.26 -9.01 3.09
N LEU A 307 12.73 -10.19 2.73
CA LEU A 307 13.41 -11.11 1.81
C LEU A 307 13.52 -10.56 0.38
N ASN A 308 12.49 -9.87 -0.10
CA ASN A 308 12.43 -9.24 -1.43
C ASN A 308 13.51 -8.18 -1.68
N GLY A 309 14.28 -7.81 -0.66
CA GLY A 309 15.54 -7.07 -0.82
C GLY A 309 16.61 -7.83 -1.60
N SER A 310 16.46 -9.14 -1.82
CA SER A 310 17.36 -10.01 -2.60
C SER A 310 16.58 -11.11 -3.34
N ASP A 311 16.52 -11.03 -4.68
CA ASP A 311 15.87 -12.06 -5.51
C ASP A 311 16.48 -13.48 -5.26
N GLU A 312 17.75 -13.53 -4.86
CA GLU A 312 18.47 -14.73 -4.43
C GLU A 312 17.88 -15.32 -3.13
N GLU A 313 17.69 -14.52 -2.09
CA GLU A 313 17.16 -15.00 -0.79
C GLU A 313 15.72 -15.49 -0.91
N VAL A 314 14.87 -14.78 -1.66
CA VAL A 314 13.51 -15.24 -1.94
C VAL A 314 13.57 -16.58 -2.69
N SER A 315 14.55 -16.79 -3.58
CA SER A 315 14.68 -18.03 -4.39
C SER A 315 15.10 -19.26 -3.61
N LYS A 316 15.66 -19.06 -2.40
CA LYS A 316 15.99 -20.14 -1.49
C LYS A 316 14.74 -20.82 -0.95
N ILE A 317 13.62 -20.09 -0.81
CA ILE A 317 12.35 -20.69 -0.41
C ILE A 317 11.73 -21.40 -1.62
N ARG A 318 11.72 -22.72 -1.57
CA ARG A 318 11.27 -23.61 -2.64
C ARG A 318 9.77 -23.86 -2.60
N ALA A 319 9.20 -23.87 -1.41
CA ALA A 319 7.77 -23.97 -1.16
C ALA A 319 7.43 -23.37 0.21
N TYR A 320 6.21 -22.83 0.34
CA TYR A 320 5.60 -22.42 1.60
C TYR A 320 4.32 -23.22 1.88
N LEU A 321 4.25 -23.91 3.01
CA LEU A 321 3.03 -24.63 3.42
C LEU A 321 2.34 -23.89 4.57
N ASN A 322 1.10 -23.50 4.35
CA ASN A 322 0.28 -22.77 5.31
C ASN A 322 -0.67 -23.69 6.05
N PHE A 323 -0.70 -23.58 7.36
CA PHE A 323 -1.59 -24.36 8.22
C PHE A 323 -2.29 -23.38 9.13
N ASP A 324 -3.55 -23.15 8.81
CA ASP A 324 -4.43 -22.18 9.46
C ASP A 324 -5.76 -22.89 9.67
N MET A 325 -6.22 -23.01 10.92
CA MET A 325 -7.38 -23.79 11.34
C MET A 325 -7.38 -25.23 10.77
N ILE A 326 -6.63 -26.11 11.41
CA ILE A 326 -6.50 -27.53 11.00
C ILE A 326 -7.28 -28.51 11.88
N ALA A 327 -8.14 -28.01 12.78
CA ALA A 327 -8.82 -28.79 13.81
C ALA A 327 -10.28 -28.38 14.08
N SER A 328 -10.98 -27.76 13.13
CA SER A 328 -12.35 -27.25 13.30
C SER A 328 -13.32 -28.32 13.82
N PRO A 329 -14.28 -27.95 14.70
CA PRO A 329 -15.12 -28.91 15.43
C PRO A 329 -16.14 -29.65 14.55
N ASN A 330 -16.48 -29.07 13.39
CA ASN A 330 -17.34 -29.70 12.38
C ASN A 330 -16.56 -29.76 11.05
N PRO A 331 -15.47 -30.55 10.97
CA PRO A 331 -14.42 -30.33 9.99
C PRO A 331 -14.81 -30.79 8.58
N ILE A 332 -14.24 -30.12 7.58
CA ILE A 332 -13.94 -30.72 6.27
C ILE A 332 -12.43 -31.01 6.21
N LEU A 333 -11.97 -31.90 5.33
CA LEU A 333 -10.53 -32.04 5.07
C LEU A 333 -10.24 -31.33 3.75
N ALA A 334 -9.89 -30.04 3.83
CA ALA A 334 -9.68 -29.21 2.67
C ALA A 334 -8.20 -29.05 2.32
N ILE A 335 -7.90 -29.07 1.03
CA ILE A 335 -6.55 -28.90 0.46
C ILE A 335 -6.61 -27.67 -0.45
N TYR A 336 -5.64 -26.75 -0.34
CA TYR A 336 -5.61 -25.62 -1.26
C TYR A 336 -5.44 -26.06 -2.72
N ASP A 337 -6.33 -25.57 -3.59
CA ASP A 337 -6.39 -25.85 -5.04
C ASP A 337 -5.18 -25.20 -5.73
N GLY A 338 -4.13 -26.00 -5.90
CA GLY A 338 -2.85 -25.60 -6.46
C GLY A 338 -2.85 -25.55 -7.97
N ASP A 339 -3.60 -26.44 -8.63
CA ASP A 339 -3.71 -26.50 -10.08
C ASP A 339 -4.83 -25.60 -10.65
N GLY A 340 -5.73 -25.12 -9.79
CA GLY A 340 -6.84 -24.23 -10.13
C GLY A 340 -8.03 -24.95 -10.76
N SER A 341 -8.09 -26.29 -10.66
CA SER A 341 -9.12 -27.11 -11.30
C SER A 341 -10.50 -26.93 -10.66
N ALA A 342 -10.58 -26.52 -9.41
CA ALA A 342 -11.83 -26.33 -8.69
C ALA A 342 -12.32 -24.87 -8.72
N PHE A 343 -11.42 -23.90 -8.59
CA PHE A 343 -11.77 -22.48 -8.45
C PHE A 343 -11.29 -21.59 -9.59
N ASN A 344 -10.68 -22.16 -10.64
CA ASN A 344 -10.13 -21.41 -11.79
C ASN A 344 -9.08 -20.38 -11.37
N PHE A 345 -8.36 -20.66 -10.28
CA PHE A 345 -7.22 -19.90 -9.77
C PHE A 345 -6.07 -20.87 -9.46
N THR A 346 -5.02 -20.84 -10.26
CA THR A 346 -3.86 -21.75 -10.14
C THR A 346 -2.76 -21.08 -9.33
N GLY A 347 -2.22 -21.73 -8.29
CA GLY A 347 -1.06 -21.24 -7.52
C GLY A 347 0.24 -21.17 -8.34
N PRO A 348 1.36 -20.66 -7.79
CA PRO A 348 2.64 -20.68 -8.50
C PRO A 348 3.05 -22.10 -8.87
N ALA A 349 3.78 -22.27 -9.97
CA ALA A 349 4.22 -23.57 -10.47
C ALA A 349 4.88 -24.43 -9.37
N GLY A 350 4.32 -25.61 -9.09
CA GLY A 350 4.69 -26.45 -7.94
C GLY A 350 3.59 -26.53 -6.88
N SER A 351 2.63 -25.60 -6.87
CA SER A 351 1.46 -25.65 -5.98
C SER A 351 0.54 -26.82 -6.33
N ASP A 352 0.41 -27.13 -7.62
CA ASP A 352 -0.26 -28.33 -8.16
C ASP A 352 0.36 -29.63 -7.64
N VAL A 353 1.69 -29.65 -7.48
CA VAL A 353 2.41 -30.80 -6.92
C VAL A 353 2.12 -30.93 -5.42
N ILE A 354 2.14 -29.81 -4.69
CA ILE A 354 1.84 -29.78 -3.25
C ILE A 354 0.42 -30.27 -2.98
N GLU A 355 -0.56 -29.77 -3.74
CA GLU A 355 -1.94 -30.25 -3.70
C GLU A 355 -1.98 -31.77 -3.92
N LYS A 356 -1.34 -32.24 -5.00
CA LYS A 356 -1.39 -33.66 -5.37
C LYS A 356 -0.74 -34.59 -4.35
N ASP A 357 0.27 -34.11 -3.63
CA ASP A 357 0.92 -34.85 -2.56
C ASP A 357 0.00 -34.98 -1.33
N PHE A 358 -0.76 -33.93 -0.98
CA PHE A 358 -1.78 -34.01 0.07
C PHE A 358 -2.96 -34.91 -0.33
N GLU A 359 -3.45 -34.82 -1.57
CA GLU A 359 -4.51 -35.71 -2.06
C GLU A 359 -4.11 -37.18 -1.90
N GLN A 360 -2.90 -37.53 -2.36
CA GLN A 360 -2.35 -38.88 -2.23
C GLN A 360 -2.24 -39.32 -0.77
N PHE A 361 -1.85 -38.41 0.14
CA PHE A 361 -1.76 -38.70 1.56
C PHE A 361 -3.11 -39.13 2.15
N PHE A 362 -4.19 -38.40 1.85
CA PHE A 362 -5.54 -38.71 2.32
C PHE A 362 -6.13 -39.95 1.64
N GLU A 363 -5.96 -40.06 0.31
CA GLU A 363 -6.42 -41.21 -0.47
C GLU A 363 -5.79 -42.53 0.00
N ALA A 364 -4.48 -42.52 0.28
CA ALA A 364 -3.77 -43.70 0.81
C ALA A 364 -4.31 -44.17 2.17
N ARG A 365 -5.03 -43.30 2.89
CA ARG A 365 -5.67 -43.59 4.19
C ARG A 365 -7.18 -43.80 4.08
N GLY A 366 -7.72 -43.81 2.86
CA GLY A 366 -9.16 -43.93 2.62
C GLY A 366 -9.96 -42.77 3.18
N ARG A 367 -9.35 -41.59 3.32
CA ARG A 367 -10.02 -40.36 3.77
C ARG A 367 -10.44 -39.56 2.55
N GLY A 368 -11.68 -39.06 2.58
CA GLY A 368 -12.13 -38.06 1.60
C GLY A 368 -11.40 -36.74 1.81
N HIS A 369 -11.36 -35.92 0.76
CA HIS A 369 -10.85 -34.56 0.79
C HIS A 369 -11.69 -33.69 -0.15
N VAL A 370 -11.58 -32.37 0.01
CA VAL A 370 -12.19 -31.36 -0.88
C VAL A 370 -11.17 -30.26 -1.20
N PRO A 371 -11.25 -29.62 -2.36
CA PRO A 371 -10.41 -28.46 -2.65
C PRO A 371 -10.92 -27.22 -1.90
N THR A 372 -10.02 -26.30 -1.54
CA THR A 372 -10.33 -24.95 -1.05
C THR A 372 -9.53 -23.89 -1.83
N GLU A 373 -10.12 -22.71 -2.03
CA GLU A 373 -9.49 -21.65 -2.82
C GLU A 373 -8.36 -20.94 -2.05
N PHE A 374 -7.32 -20.51 -2.78
CA PHE A 374 -6.43 -19.43 -2.33
C PHE A 374 -7.14 -18.06 -2.40
N ASN A 375 -8.01 -17.80 -1.42
CA ASN A 375 -8.80 -16.58 -1.35
C ASN A 375 -8.07 -15.36 -0.73
N GLY A 376 -6.78 -15.51 -0.37
CA GLY A 376 -5.96 -14.44 0.21
C GLY A 376 -6.19 -14.18 1.70
N ARG A 377 -6.96 -15.04 2.39
CA ARG A 377 -7.31 -14.90 3.80
C ARG A 377 -6.29 -15.42 4.82
N SER A 378 -5.08 -15.78 4.40
CA SER A 378 -4.05 -16.27 5.31
C SER A 378 -2.64 -15.99 4.78
N ASP A 379 -1.63 -16.30 5.57
CA ASP A 379 -0.23 -15.91 5.35
C ASP A 379 0.38 -16.42 4.04
N TYR A 380 -0.18 -17.48 3.43
CA TYR A 380 0.24 -17.93 2.11
C TYR A 380 0.17 -16.82 1.05
N ALA A 381 -0.70 -15.82 1.22
CA ALA A 381 -0.86 -14.73 0.26
C ALA A 381 0.47 -14.00 0.02
N ALA A 382 1.21 -13.70 1.09
CA ALA A 382 2.51 -13.03 0.99
C ALA A 382 3.54 -13.83 0.17
N PHE A 383 3.48 -15.16 0.23
CA PHE A 383 4.39 -16.05 -0.50
C PHE A 383 3.97 -16.24 -1.96
N ILE A 384 2.68 -16.49 -2.15
CA ILE A 384 2.02 -16.66 -3.44
C ILE A 384 2.24 -15.39 -4.31
N GLU A 385 2.01 -14.20 -3.77
CA GLU A 385 2.27 -12.93 -4.48
C GLU A 385 3.73 -12.74 -4.92
N ASN A 386 4.67 -13.47 -4.31
CA ASN A 386 6.09 -13.44 -4.64
C ASN A 386 6.53 -14.66 -5.45
N GLY A 387 5.57 -15.38 -6.02
CA GLY A 387 5.79 -16.53 -6.90
C GLY A 387 6.42 -17.72 -6.19
N ILE A 388 6.26 -17.83 -4.87
CA ILE A 388 6.71 -18.98 -4.08
C ILE A 388 5.59 -20.02 -4.10
N PRO A 389 5.83 -21.23 -4.62
CA PRO A 389 4.83 -22.31 -4.63
C PRO A 389 4.27 -22.53 -3.24
N SER A 390 2.95 -22.57 -3.13
CA SER A 390 2.30 -22.67 -1.84
C SER A 390 1.22 -23.72 -1.86
N GLY A 391 0.89 -24.22 -0.67
CA GLY A 391 -0.22 -25.12 -0.44
C GLY A 391 -0.43 -25.26 1.05
N GLY A 392 -1.22 -26.24 1.46
CA GLY A 392 -1.60 -26.34 2.86
C GLY A 392 -2.94 -27.03 3.04
N LEU A 393 -3.39 -27.02 4.29
CA LEU A 393 -4.58 -27.73 4.75
C LEU A 393 -5.46 -26.77 5.55
N PHE A 394 -6.76 -26.97 5.45
CA PHE A 394 -7.77 -26.17 6.14
C PHE A 394 -8.93 -27.08 6.54
N THR A 395 -9.54 -26.84 7.71
CA THR A 395 -10.71 -27.61 8.15
C THR A 395 -12.03 -26.85 8.10
N GLY A 396 -12.00 -25.60 7.61
CA GLY A 396 -13.18 -24.76 7.45
C GLY A 396 -13.39 -23.81 8.62
N ALA A 397 -13.88 -22.61 8.32
CA ALA A 397 -14.23 -21.58 9.30
C ALA A 397 -15.76 -21.38 9.31
N GLU A 398 -16.24 -20.24 8.83
CA GLU A 398 -17.64 -19.83 8.92
C GLU A 398 -18.60 -20.51 7.91
N GLY A 399 -18.07 -21.33 6.98
CA GLY A 399 -18.86 -21.98 5.93
C GLY A 399 -19.84 -23.04 6.47
N ILE A 400 -21.07 -23.08 5.95
CA ILE A 400 -22.08 -24.06 6.35
C ILE A 400 -21.81 -25.42 5.71
N LYS A 401 -21.70 -26.46 6.55
CA LYS A 401 -21.50 -27.84 6.09
C LYS A 401 -22.74 -28.35 5.36
N THR A 402 -22.54 -28.85 4.15
CA THR A 402 -23.59 -29.46 3.33
C THR A 402 -23.89 -30.90 3.74
N GLU A 403 -25.05 -31.44 3.36
CA GLU A 403 -25.39 -32.86 3.58
C GLU A 403 -24.36 -33.81 2.95
N ALA A 404 -23.85 -33.47 1.77
CA ALA A 404 -22.84 -34.27 1.07
C ALA A 404 -21.50 -34.31 1.83
N GLN A 405 -21.09 -33.16 2.39
CA GLN A 405 -19.89 -33.08 3.21
C GLN A 405 -20.08 -33.78 4.56
N ALA A 406 -21.24 -33.67 5.20
CA ALA A 406 -21.54 -34.41 6.42
C ALA A 406 -21.50 -35.93 6.20
N ALA A 407 -21.95 -36.41 5.03
CA ALA A 407 -21.82 -37.82 4.66
C ALA A 407 -20.36 -38.25 4.44
N LEU A 408 -19.48 -37.35 3.99
CA LEU A 408 -18.08 -37.64 3.67
C LEU A 408 -17.14 -37.51 4.88
N PHE A 409 -17.36 -36.50 5.72
CA PHE A 409 -16.48 -36.11 6.83
C PHE A 409 -17.09 -36.33 8.22
N GLY A 410 -18.38 -36.64 8.30
CA GLY A 410 -19.14 -36.63 9.56
C GLY A 410 -19.54 -35.21 9.98
N GLY A 411 -20.00 -35.09 11.22
CA GLY A 411 -20.51 -33.84 11.79
C GLY A 411 -21.96 -33.52 11.37
N GLU A 412 -22.38 -32.27 11.57
CA GLU A 412 -23.77 -31.84 11.38
C GLU A 412 -23.91 -30.95 10.14
N ALA A 413 -24.83 -31.33 9.25
CA ALA A 413 -25.19 -30.53 8.08
C ALA A 413 -26.06 -29.34 8.49
N GLY A 414 -25.91 -28.20 7.82
CA GLY A 414 -26.59 -26.96 8.19
C GLY A 414 -25.93 -26.19 9.35
N VAL A 415 -24.84 -26.70 9.89
CA VAL A 415 -24.00 -26.05 10.92
C VAL A 415 -22.68 -25.62 10.29
N ALA A 416 -22.11 -24.49 10.75
CA ALA A 416 -20.80 -24.01 10.29
C ALA A 416 -19.68 -25.05 10.55
N TYR A 417 -18.58 -24.98 9.81
CA TYR A 417 -17.41 -25.84 10.05
C TYR A 417 -16.76 -25.52 11.41
N ASP A 418 -16.70 -24.24 11.76
CA ASP A 418 -16.38 -23.73 13.08
C ASP A 418 -17.43 -22.69 13.51
N VAL A 419 -18.25 -23.06 14.49
CA VAL A 419 -19.30 -22.18 15.03
C VAL A 419 -18.74 -21.08 15.94
N ASN A 420 -17.48 -21.22 16.35
CA ASN A 420 -16.80 -20.31 17.26
C ASN A 420 -15.66 -19.53 16.58
N TYR A 421 -15.52 -19.56 15.26
CA TYR A 421 -14.55 -18.75 14.52
C TYR A 421 -14.57 -17.28 14.97
N HIS A 422 -13.41 -16.76 15.39
CA HIS A 422 -13.21 -15.46 16.07
C HIS A 422 -14.11 -15.15 17.28
N LEU A 423 -14.75 -16.15 17.89
CA LEU A 423 -15.59 -15.99 19.08
C LEU A 423 -14.83 -16.38 20.35
N VAL A 424 -15.36 -15.93 21.49
CA VAL A 424 -14.86 -16.35 22.82
C VAL A 424 -14.91 -17.87 23.03
N GLY A 425 -15.77 -18.57 22.27
CA GLY A 425 -15.89 -20.02 22.31
C GLY A 425 -14.82 -20.76 21.51
N ASP A 426 -13.90 -20.09 20.81
CA ASP A 426 -12.74 -20.76 20.19
C ASP A 426 -11.68 -21.10 21.24
N ASP A 427 -12.10 -21.98 22.16
CA ASP A 427 -11.36 -22.47 23.30
C ASP A 427 -10.90 -23.92 23.09
N ILE A 428 -10.25 -24.50 24.09
CA ILE A 428 -9.70 -25.87 24.01
C ILE A 428 -10.75 -26.96 23.70
N ASN A 429 -12.04 -26.70 23.91
CA ASN A 429 -13.12 -27.63 23.61
C ASN A 429 -13.65 -27.48 22.16
N ASN A 430 -13.11 -26.53 21.39
CA ASN A 430 -13.51 -26.22 20.02
C ASN A 430 -12.75 -27.03 18.95
N LEU A 431 -12.15 -28.18 19.31
CA LEU A 431 -11.27 -28.95 18.42
C LEU A 431 -11.80 -30.34 18.11
N ASP A 432 -11.85 -30.72 16.83
CA ASP A 432 -12.01 -32.12 16.41
C ASP A 432 -10.66 -32.85 16.41
N GLY A 433 -10.51 -33.82 17.31
CA GLY A 433 -9.24 -34.52 17.49
C GLY A 433 -8.83 -35.44 16.34
N ASP A 434 -9.77 -35.97 15.55
CA ASP A 434 -9.44 -36.84 14.40
C ASP A 434 -8.91 -35.99 13.23
N ALA A 435 -9.57 -34.88 12.93
CA ALA A 435 -9.14 -33.90 11.94
C ALA A 435 -7.77 -33.30 12.32
N TYR A 436 -7.60 -32.90 13.58
CA TYR A 436 -6.35 -32.33 14.05
C TYR A 436 -5.18 -33.32 13.89
N LEU A 437 -5.36 -34.57 14.30
CA LEU A 437 -4.32 -35.60 14.21
C LEU A 437 -3.97 -35.97 12.77
N VAL A 438 -4.97 -36.12 11.88
CA VAL A 438 -4.72 -36.51 10.50
C VAL A 438 -4.03 -35.38 9.73
N ASN A 439 -4.42 -34.12 9.95
CA ASN A 439 -3.76 -32.97 9.34
C ASN A 439 -2.33 -32.81 9.86
N ALA A 440 -2.09 -32.90 11.17
CA ALA A 440 -0.73 -32.82 11.71
C ALA A 440 0.20 -33.93 11.16
N LYS A 441 -0.34 -35.14 10.90
CA LYS A 441 0.40 -36.20 10.21
C LYS A 441 0.64 -35.93 8.73
N ALA A 442 -0.28 -35.23 8.06
CA ALA A 442 -0.08 -34.75 6.71
C ALA A 442 1.03 -33.69 6.64
N ILE A 443 1.08 -32.77 7.62
CA ILE A 443 2.18 -31.80 7.78
C ILE A 443 3.52 -32.55 7.92
N ALA A 444 3.59 -33.51 8.84
CA ALA A 444 4.77 -34.35 9.01
C ALA A 444 5.17 -35.09 7.72
N HIS A 445 4.19 -35.59 6.95
CA HIS A 445 4.45 -36.25 5.68
C HIS A 445 5.14 -35.32 4.68
N SER A 446 4.60 -34.12 4.46
CA SER A 446 5.15 -33.13 3.54
C SER A 446 6.51 -32.59 3.99
N VAL A 447 6.70 -32.40 5.30
CA VAL A 447 8.02 -32.03 5.87
C VAL A 447 9.06 -33.10 5.57
N ALA A 448 8.75 -34.39 5.81
CA ALA A 448 9.68 -35.48 5.51
C ALA A 448 9.98 -35.58 4.00
N LEU A 449 8.97 -35.36 3.15
CA LEU A 449 9.11 -35.43 1.70
C LEU A 449 10.05 -34.34 1.16
N TYR A 450 9.72 -33.07 1.40
CA TYR A 450 10.44 -31.94 0.80
C TYR A 450 11.77 -31.63 1.51
N SER A 451 11.91 -31.98 2.79
CA SER A 451 13.21 -31.87 3.47
C SER A 451 14.24 -32.89 2.96
N MET A 452 13.81 -33.90 2.20
CA MET A 452 14.67 -34.96 1.65
C MET A 452 14.85 -34.89 0.13
N SER A 453 13.91 -34.31 -0.62
CA SER A 453 14.00 -34.22 -2.06
C SER A 453 13.18 -33.06 -2.64
N TRP A 454 13.73 -32.42 -3.67
CA TRP A 454 13.02 -31.45 -4.53
C TRP A 454 12.79 -32.00 -5.95
N GLU A 455 12.86 -33.32 -6.15
CA GLU A 455 12.69 -33.90 -7.49
C GLU A 455 11.33 -33.58 -8.12
N THR A 456 10.28 -33.45 -7.29
CA THR A 456 8.91 -33.21 -7.75
C THR A 456 8.59 -31.72 -7.96
N ILE A 457 9.32 -30.81 -7.30
CA ILE A 457 9.13 -29.36 -7.42
C ILE A 457 10.41 -28.76 -8.04
N PRO A 458 10.41 -28.30 -9.30
CA PRO A 458 11.61 -27.83 -9.97
C PRO A 458 12.22 -26.57 -9.33
N PRO A 459 13.52 -26.28 -9.56
CA PRO A 459 14.15 -25.05 -9.08
C PRO A 459 13.45 -23.79 -9.58
N VAL A 460 13.36 -22.81 -8.68
CA VAL A 460 12.74 -21.52 -8.95
C VAL A 460 13.43 -20.88 -10.16
N SER A 461 12.69 -20.66 -11.24
CA SER A 461 13.16 -19.89 -12.39
C SER A 461 12.90 -18.42 -12.14
N LEU A 462 13.96 -17.65 -11.83
CA LEU A 462 13.88 -16.20 -11.61
C LEU A 462 13.25 -15.42 -12.80
N VAL A 463 13.31 -15.98 -14.01
CA VAL A 463 12.71 -15.41 -15.23
C VAL A 463 11.21 -15.74 -15.36
N LYS A 464 10.78 -16.92 -14.87
CA LYS A 464 9.36 -17.34 -14.81
C LYS A 464 8.68 -17.00 -13.49
N ARG A 465 9.40 -16.40 -12.55
CA ARG A 465 8.86 -15.85 -11.29
C ARG A 465 7.86 -14.71 -11.50
N ARG A 466 7.73 -14.23 -12.74
CA ARG A 466 6.62 -13.40 -13.19
C ARG A 466 5.36 -14.26 -13.22
N TRP A 467 4.67 -14.28 -12.09
CA TRP A 467 3.25 -14.57 -12.09
C TRP A 467 2.50 -13.30 -12.54
N ASP A 468 1.52 -13.45 -13.43
CA ASP A 468 0.79 -12.32 -14.02
C ASP A 468 0.19 -11.42 -12.92
N ALA A 469 0.37 -10.11 -13.07
CA ALA A 469 -0.14 -9.08 -12.14
C ALA A 469 -1.65 -9.20 -11.89
N ASP A 470 -2.40 -9.73 -12.86
CA ASP A 470 -3.84 -10.06 -12.74
C ASP A 470 -4.12 -11.06 -11.61
N THR A 471 -3.15 -11.90 -11.24
CA THR A 471 -3.30 -12.97 -10.24
C THR A 471 -3.01 -12.50 -8.82
N ALA A 472 -2.01 -11.61 -8.65
CA ALA A 472 -1.86 -10.85 -7.40
C ALA A 472 -3.08 -9.94 -7.16
N GLN A 473 -3.67 -9.41 -8.23
CA GLN A 473 -4.93 -8.66 -8.18
C GLN A 473 -6.12 -9.55 -7.80
N HIS A 474 -6.15 -10.84 -8.18
CA HIS A 474 -7.17 -11.80 -7.71
C HIS A 474 -7.06 -12.08 -6.21
N LEU A 475 -5.86 -12.26 -5.64
CA LEU A 475 -5.68 -12.44 -4.19
C LEU A 475 -6.06 -11.19 -3.40
N LYS A 476 -5.67 -10.02 -3.89
CA LYS A 476 -6.04 -8.74 -3.28
C LYS A 476 -7.56 -8.49 -3.37
N ARG A 477 -8.18 -8.80 -4.51
CA ARG A 477 -9.64 -8.69 -4.70
C ARG A 477 -10.40 -9.77 -3.92
N ALA A 478 -9.89 -11.00 -3.82
CA ALA A 478 -10.52 -12.07 -3.05
C ALA A 478 -10.48 -11.72 -1.54
N ALA A 479 -9.35 -11.23 -1.02
CA ALA A 479 -9.27 -10.71 0.36
C ALA A 479 -10.17 -9.48 0.62
N GLU A 480 -10.47 -8.68 -0.41
CA GLU A 480 -11.38 -7.53 -0.36
C GLU A 480 -12.87 -7.91 -0.59
N LEU A 481 -13.17 -8.97 -1.36
CA LEU A 481 -14.52 -9.44 -1.73
C LEU A 481 -15.08 -10.49 -0.76
N THR A 482 -14.23 -11.39 -0.26
CA THR A 482 -14.47 -12.14 0.97
C THR A 482 -13.77 -11.38 2.06
N GLY A 483 -14.41 -10.33 2.58
CA GLY A 483 -13.80 -9.50 3.60
C GLY A 483 -13.22 -10.38 4.71
N HIS A 484 -12.03 -10.05 5.20
CA HIS A 484 -11.75 -10.24 6.63
C HIS A 484 -12.72 -9.32 7.39
N SER A 485 -14.00 -9.70 7.38
CA SER A 485 -14.94 -9.24 8.38
C SER A 485 -14.59 -10.02 9.63
N HIS A 486 -14.56 -9.33 10.76
CA HIS A 486 -14.79 -9.97 12.05
C HIS A 486 -16.22 -10.59 12.02
N ASP A 487 -16.36 -11.75 11.39
CA ASP A 487 -17.44 -12.75 11.29
C ASP A 487 -18.73 -12.48 10.49
N GLY A 488 -19.06 -13.44 9.61
CA GLY A 488 -20.34 -13.64 8.88
C GLY A 488 -21.18 -14.81 9.45
N PRO A 489 -21.97 -15.61 8.68
CA PRO A 489 -22.72 -15.39 7.41
C PRO A 489 -24.14 -16.04 7.40
N CYS A 490 -24.98 -15.81 6.36
CA CYS A 490 -26.05 -16.70 5.79
C CYS A 490 -26.79 -15.95 4.63
N GLY A 491 -27.15 -16.47 3.46
CA GLY A 491 -27.13 -17.79 2.84
C GLY A 491 -27.79 -17.70 1.45
N GLY A 492 -27.40 -18.58 0.52
CA GLY A 492 -28.01 -18.70 -0.82
C GLY A 492 -29.18 -19.70 -0.85
N ASP A 493 -29.93 -19.73 -1.95
CA ASP A 493 -30.72 -20.91 -2.30
C ASP A 493 -30.95 -21.08 -3.81
N GLU A 494 -31.04 -22.34 -4.21
CA GLU A 494 -30.77 -22.92 -5.54
C GLU A 494 -31.97 -23.00 -6.52
N ASP A 495 -31.63 -23.25 -7.80
CA ASP A 495 -32.11 -24.39 -8.61
C ASP A 495 -32.76 -24.06 -10.00
N ARG A 496 -32.38 -24.90 -10.99
CA ARG A 496 -33.09 -25.34 -12.23
C ARG A 496 -32.74 -24.73 -13.60
N ARG A 497 -31.80 -25.36 -14.33
CA ARG A 497 -32.05 -26.40 -15.39
C ARG A 497 -31.00 -26.45 -16.52
N ARG A 498 -30.66 -27.70 -16.85
CA ARG A 498 -29.75 -28.22 -17.88
C ARG A 498 -30.38 -28.26 -19.32
N PRO A 499 -29.66 -28.69 -20.39
CA PRO A 499 -29.39 -27.92 -21.62
C PRO A 499 -30.11 -28.42 -22.90
N ARG A 500 -30.11 -27.63 -23.99
CA ARG A 500 -30.44 -28.13 -25.35
C ARG A 500 -29.67 -27.48 -26.51
N ARG A 501 -28.84 -28.32 -27.16
CA ARG A 501 -28.68 -28.59 -28.61
C ARG A 501 -28.58 -27.42 -29.64
N ARG A 502 -27.40 -27.35 -30.28
CA ARG A 502 -27.07 -27.01 -31.69
C ARG A 502 -28.21 -27.27 -32.71
N PRO A 503 -28.33 -26.53 -33.85
CA PRO A 503 -27.34 -26.63 -34.94
C PRO A 503 -27.09 -25.43 -35.90
N VAL A 504 -25.84 -25.35 -36.36
CA VAL A 504 -25.32 -25.25 -37.76
C VAL A 504 -26.18 -24.59 -38.86
N ARG A 505 -25.61 -23.56 -39.52
CA ARG A 505 -25.46 -23.33 -41.00
C ARG A 505 -24.72 -21.99 -41.20
N ALA A 506 -23.47 -21.91 -41.66
CA ALA A 506 -22.93 -22.13 -43.01
C ALA A 506 -23.41 -21.12 -44.09
N ALA A 507 -22.42 -20.33 -44.58
CA ALA A 507 -22.17 -19.97 -45.99
C ALA A 507 -23.11 -18.92 -46.67
N ILE A 508 -22.72 -18.00 -47.58
CA ILE A 508 -21.55 -17.84 -48.48
C ILE A 508 -21.76 -16.53 -49.31
N PHE A 509 -20.68 -15.82 -49.70
CA PHE A 509 -20.52 -14.88 -50.86
C PHE A 509 -21.37 -13.57 -50.90
N ARG A 510 -21.03 -12.42 -51.52
CA ARG A 510 -20.14 -12.08 -52.65
C ARG A 510 -19.96 -10.55 -52.78
N GLU A 511 -18.75 -10.13 -53.21
CA GLU A 511 -18.38 -9.07 -54.18
C GLU A 511 -18.98 -7.62 -54.15
N ARG A 512 -18.07 -6.65 -53.90
CA ARG A 512 -17.76 -5.32 -54.53
C ARG A 512 -18.48 -4.90 -55.85
N PRO A 513 -18.28 -3.67 -56.42
CA PRO A 513 -18.09 -2.26 -55.95
C PRO A 513 -18.91 -1.26 -56.87
N PRO A 514 -18.41 -0.10 -57.38
CA PRO A 514 -17.93 1.20 -56.83
C PRO A 514 -18.70 2.44 -57.37
N HIS A 515 -18.45 3.66 -56.85
CA HIS A 515 -18.42 4.93 -57.65
C HIS A 515 -17.73 6.06 -56.82
N ARG A 516 -16.60 6.65 -57.28
CA ARG A 516 -16.45 7.94 -58.05
C ARG A 516 -16.99 9.17 -57.28
N ARG A 517 -16.37 10.36 -57.25
CA ARG A 517 -15.12 10.98 -57.75
C ARG A 517 -15.16 12.46 -57.30
N GLN A 518 -13.98 13.07 -57.07
CA GLN A 518 -13.64 14.52 -57.30
C GLN A 518 -14.36 15.59 -56.44
N GLY A 519 -13.75 16.72 -56.04
CA GLY A 519 -12.43 17.30 -56.31
C GLY A 519 -12.26 18.67 -55.60
N ARG A 520 -11.02 19.03 -55.26
CA ARG A 520 -10.25 20.25 -55.66
C ARG A 520 -10.47 21.60 -54.93
N GLY A 521 -9.33 22.18 -54.52
CA GLY A 521 -9.01 23.63 -54.51
C GLY A 521 -8.39 24.10 -53.17
N ARG A 522 -7.06 24.18 -52.97
CA ARG A 522 -6.02 25.19 -53.37
C ARG A 522 -6.02 26.53 -52.59
N HIS A 523 -4.92 26.84 -51.90
CA HIS A 523 -3.95 27.97 -52.08
C HIS A 523 -3.06 28.12 -50.80
N GLN A 524 -1.72 27.87 -50.85
CA GLN A 524 -0.56 28.78 -51.07
C GLN A 524 -0.34 29.82 -49.94
N ASP A 525 0.70 29.68 -49.09
CA ASP A 525 2.14 30.04 -49.22
C ASP A 525 2.44 31.55 -49.07
N TYR A 526 3.33 31.92 -48.13
CA TYR A 526 4.60 32.66 -48.39
C TYR A 526 5.43 32.94 -47.10
N ARG A 527 6.76 32.76 -47.22
CA ARG A 527 7.86 33.14 -46.30
C ARG A 527 8.17 34.65 -46.37
N VAL A 528 9.00 35.18 -45.42
CA VAL A 528 10.36 35.74 -45.65
C VAL A 528 10.97 36.36 -44.35
N SER A 529 12.30 36.29 -44.30
CA SER A 529 13.36 36.66 -43.34
C SER A 529 13.70 38.15 -43.13
N GLY A 530 14.51 38.47 -42.10
CA GLY A 530 15.37 39.68 -42.04
C GLY A 530 16.29 39.77 -40.79
N GLU A 531 17.61 39.92 -41.00
CA GLU A 531 18.68 40.31 -40.04
C GLU A 531 18.86 41.85 -39.99
N ILE A 532 19.52 42.45 -38.97
CA ILE A 532 20.91 43.06 -38.87
C ILE A 532 21.08 43.92 -37.53
N PRO A 533 22.19 44.63 -37.16
CA PRO A 533 23.03 44.40 -35.95
C PRO A 533 23.15 45.62 -34.95
N GLY A 534 24.03 45.52 -33.92
CA GLY A 534 24.11 46.45 -32.76
C GLY A 534 25.24 47.51 -32.70
N ASP A 535 25.42 48.15 -31.53
CA ASP A 535 26.67 48.81 -31.06
C ASP A 535 26.65 49.19 -29.54
N ASN A 536 27.84 49.48 -29.00
CA ASN A 536 28.28 49.59 -27.58
C ASN A 536 28.13 50.98 -26.87
N ASP A 537 28.46 50.95 -25.57
CA ASP A 537 28.89 52.03 -24.63
C ASP A 537 27.80 52.78 -23.82
N ASN A 538 27.58 52.66 -22.49
CA ASN A 538 28.31 52.29 -21.25
C ASN A 538 28.62 53.53 -20.36
N VAL A 539 28.38 53.35 -19.05
CA VAL A 539 28.93 54.10 -17.89
C VAL A 539 28.54 55.57 -17.66
N MET A 540 27.34 55.83 -17.10
CA MET A 540 27.17 56.99 -16.17
C MET A 540 25.93 56.98 -15.25
N MET A 541 25.18 55.88 -15.14
CA MET A 541 23.92 55.87 -14.39
C MET A 541 23.94 55.06 -13.08
N MET A 542 25.02 54.33 -12.77
CA MET A 542 25.10 53.48 -11.58
C MET A 542 25.65 54.16 -10.31
N THR A 543 26.23 55.37 -10.40
CA THR A 543 26.83 56.04 -9.24
C THR A 543 25.83 56.90 -8.46
N VAL A 544 24.78 57.40 -9.11
CA VAL A 544 23.79 58.30 -8.48
C VAL A 544 22.72 57.53 -7.71
N MET A 545 22.37 56.32 -8.14
CA MET A 545 21.36 55.49 -7.47
C MET A 545 21.85 54.88 -6.15
N LYS A 546 23.17 54.79 -5.95
CA LYS A 546 23.79 54.22 -4.75
C LYS A 546 23.82 55.17 -3.55
N MET A 547 23.65 56.49 -3.78
CA MET A 547 23.68 57.51 -2.74
C MET A 547 22.30 57.87 -2.17
N MET A 548 21.20 57.59 -2.88
CA MET A 548 19.85 57.85 -2.39
C MET A 548 19.31 56.77 -1.43
N MET A 549 19.85 55.55 -1.45
CA MET A 549 19.42 54.47 -0.55
C MET A 549 20.07 54.50 0.84
N MET A 550 21.04 55.39 1.07
CA MET A 550 21.87 55.36 2.29
C MET A 550 21.38 56.32 3.40
N ASN A 551 20.24 57.00 3.21
CA ASN A 551 19.75 58.03 4.14
C ASN A 551 18.34 57.80 4.71
N MET A 552 17.78 56.59 4.58
CA MET A 552 16.55 56.15 5.29
C MET A 552 16.88 54.99 6.24
N MET A 553 17.60 55.28 7.33
CA MET A 553 17.72 54.38 8.47
C MET A 553 17.70 55.20 9.77
N LEU A 554 16.51 55.66 10.16
CA LEU A 554 16.20 56.04 11.53
C LEU A 554 14.70 55.76 11.74
N THR A 555 14.41 54.60 12.33
CA THR A 555 13.22 54.15 13.10
C THR A 555 12.91 52.69 12.79
N ASP A 556 12.85 51.89 13.86
CA ASP A 556 12.48 50.47 13.99
C ASP A 556 13.13 49.44 13.05
N SER A 557 13.99 48.59 13.63
CA SER A 557 14.64 47.47 12.94
C SER A 557 13.65 46.31 12.73
N PRO A 558 13.40 45.85 11.49
CA PRO A 558 12.65 44.61 11.22
C PRO A 558 13.56 43.37 11.32
N PRO A 559 13.01 42.15 11.48
CA PRO A 559 13.80 40.93 11.51
C PRO A 559 14.42 40.65 10.12
N PHE A 560 15.67 40.18 10.14
CA PHE A 560 16.61 39.84 9.05
C PHE A 560 16.21 40.07 7.57
N PRO A 561 17.09 40.69 6.74
CA PRO A 561 16.84 40.78 5.29
C PRO A 561 16.95 39.40 4.61
N VAL A 562 15.96 39.08 3.79
CA VAL A 562 15.93 37.94 2.85
C VAL A 562 17.25 37.88 2.06
N SER A 563 17.78 36.67 1.80
CA SER A 563 18.99 36.53 0.96
C SER A 563 18.69 37.00 -0.46
N PRO A 564 19.32 38.08 -0.98
CA PRO A 564 19.05 38.60 -2.33
C PRO A 564 19.44 37.64 -3.46
N ARG A 565 19.99 36.48 -3.11
CA ARG A 565 20.36 35.42 -4.04
C ARG A 565 19.30 34.33 -4.14
N LEU A 566 18.62 33.97 -3.04
CA LEU A 566 17.46 33.08 -3.07
C LEU A 566 16.36 33.69 -3.94
N GLU A 567 16.03 34.97 -3.69
CA GLU A 567 15.07 35.73 -4.49
C GLU A 567 15.46 35.76 -5.97
N ARG A 568 16.75 35.95 -6.26
CA ARG A 568 17.24 35.95 -7.65
C ARG A 568 17.15 34.58 -8.30
N ASN A 569 17.40 33.49 -7.57
CA ASN A 569 17.30 32.15 -8.12
C ASN A 569 15.84 31.82 -8.45
N LEU A 570 14.93 32.04 -7.50
CA LEU A 570 13.49 31.89 -7.73
C LEU A 570 13.00 32.79 -8.85
N TRP A 571 13.48 34.03 -8.92
CA TRP A 571 13.11 34.94 -10.01
C TRP A 571 13.55 34.42 -11.38
N ASN A 572 14.75 33.84 -11.47
CA ASN A 572 15.23 33.26 -12.72
C ASN A 572 14.45 32.00 -13.09
N LEU A 573 14.14 31.11 -12.14
CA LEU A 573 13.32 29.93 -12.39
C LEU A 573 11.91 30.33 -12.84
N ASN A 574 11.26 31.26 -12.12
CA ASN A 574 9.96 31.80 -12.52
C ASN A 574 10.01 32.52 -13.90
N LYS A 575 11.10 33.22 -14.21
CA LYS A 575 11.30 33.80 -15.54
C LYS A 575 11.46 32.71 -16.61
N ILE A 576 12.26 31.69 -16.35
CA ILE A 576 12.46 30.57 -17.27
C ILE A 576 11.13 29.89 -17.57
N ALA A 577 10.31 29.65 -16.54
CA ALA A 577 8.96 29.12 -16.71
C ALA A 577 8.14 29.99 -17.67
N ARG A 578 8.01 31.30 -17.36
CA ARG A 578 7.27 32.26 -18.19
C ARG A 578 7.75 32.31 -19.64
N ASP A 579 9.05 32.31 -19.87
CA ASP A 579 9.63 32.37 -21.21
C ASP A 579 9.45 31.06 -22.00
N ASN A 580 9.12 29.95 -21.34
CA ASN A 580 9.08 28.61 -21.94
C ASN A 580 7.71 27.91 -21.80
N GLY A 581 6.62 28.68 -21.85
CA GLY A 581 5.26 28.13 -21.85
C GLY A 581 4.59 28.09 -20.47
N GLY A 582 5.14 28.79 -19.49
CA GLY A 582 4.57 28.96 -18.15
C GLY A 582 5.05 27.95 -17.11
N ASN A 583 5.86 26.97 -17.50
CA ASN A 583 6.27 25.87 -16.62
C ASN A 583 7.73 25.43 -16.84
N ARG A 584 8.18 24.50 -15.99
CA ARG A 584 9.52 23.89 -16.03
C ARG A 584 9.44 22.37 -16.03
N ALA A 585 8.30 21.81 -16.45
CA ALA A 585 8.05 20.38 -16.42
C ALA A 585 8.97 19.59 -17.34
N PHE A 586 9.31 18.37 -16.91
CA PHE A 586 10.07 17.42 -17.71
C PHE A 586 9.47 17.29 -19.13
N GLY A 587 10.35 17.15 -20.13
CA GLY A 587 9.95 16.99 -21.52
C GLY A 587 9.51 18.28 -22.21
N LEU A 588 9.37 19.40 -21.48
CA LEU A 588 9.09 20.73 -22.03
C LEU A 588 10.33 21.64 -22.03
N PRO A 589 10.36 22.69 -22.87
CA PRO A 589 11.55 23.55 -23.01
C PRO A 589 12.01 24.21 -21.70
N GLY A 590 11.08 24.47 -20.77
CA GLY A 590 11.37 25.10 -19.48
C GLY A 590 12.28 24.26 -18.59
N TYR A 591 12.16 22.92 -18.62
CA TYR A 591 13.06 22.04 -17.88
C TYR A 591 14.50 22.16 -18.38
N LYS A 592 14.68 22.09 -19.71
CA LYS A 592 16.01 22.26 -20.32
C LYS A 592 16.61 23.62 -19.98
N ALA A 593 15.83 24.70 -20.09
CA ALA A 593 16.30 26.04 -19.75
C ALA A 593 16.65 26.18 -18.26
N SER A 594 15.93 25.49 -17.37
CA SER A 594 16.24 25.41 -15.94
C SER A 594 17.55 24.66 -15.70
N SER A 595 17.76 23.54 -16.41
CA SER A 595 19.02 22.81 -16.39
C SER A 595 20.19 23.65 -16.88
N ASP A 596 20.04 24.34 -18.02
CA ASP A 596 21.06 25.24 -18.57
C ASP A 596 21.42 26.34 -17.55
N TYR A 597 20.44 26.86 -16.81
CA TYR A 597 20.63 27.86 -15.75
C TYR A 597 21.44 27.33 -14.55
N ILE A 598 21.16 26.09 -14.11
CA ILE A 598 21.91 25.42 -13.05
C ILE A 598 23.33 25.11 -13.53
N LEU A 599 23.48 24.50 -14.71
CA LEU A 599 24.77 24.13 -15.31
C LEU A 599 25.66 25.36 -15.52
N GLU A 600 25.12 26.49 -15.97
CA GLU A 600 25.88 27.75 -16.10
C GLU A 600 26.57 28.14 -14.79
N ARG A 601 25.96 27.86 -13.64
CA ARG A 601 26.56 28.10 -12.32
C ARG A 601 27.53 27.00 -11.93
N VAL A 602 27.08 25.75 -11.88
CA VAL A 602 27.88 24.67 -11.30
C VAL A 602 29.04 24.25 -12.20
N GLN A 603 28.86 24.24 -13.52
CA GLN A 603 29.93 23.99 -14.51
C GLN A 603 30.63 25.26 -14.98
N GLY A 604 29.96 26.41 -15.03
CA GLY A 604 30.59 27.65 -15.52
C GLY A 604 31.33 28.42 -14.42
N ARG A 605 30.72 28.57 -13.25
CA ARG A 605 31.22 29.43 -12.17
C ARG A 605 31.90 28.67 -11.03
N PHE A 606 31.52 27.41 -10.79
CA PHE A 606 31.99 26.62 -9.65
C PHE A 606 32.94 25.47 -10.03
N TYR A 607 33.30 25.32 -11.31
CA TYR A 607 34.11 24.20 -11.84
C TYR A 607 35.48 23.98 -11.20
N LYS A 608 36.03 25.00 -10.52
CA LYS A 608 37.31 24.88 -9.81
C LYS A 608 37.16 24.05 -8.53
N GLN A 609 35.99 24.10 -7.89
CA GLN A 609 35.70 23.44 -6.63
C GLN A 609 34.74 22.25 -6.77
N LEU A 610 33.91 22.23 -7.82
CA LEU A 610 32.93 21.19 -8.06
C LEU A 610 33.21 20.47 -9.38
N ASP A 611 33.03 19.15 -9.39
CA ASP A 611 32.93 18.32 -10.58
C ASP A 611 31.44 18.03 -10.85
N THR A 612 30.98 18.29 -12.07
CA THR A 612 29.56 18.16 -12.43
C THR A 612 29.39 17.23 -13.61
N LYS A 613 28.47 16.27 -13.48
CA LYS A 613 28.04 15.37 -14.56
C LYS A 613 26.52 15.40 -14.72
N LEU A 614 26.08 15.10 -15.93
CA LEU A 614 24.69 14.82 -16.25
C LEU A 614 24.49 13.30 -16.28
N GLN A 615 23.41 12.84 -15.68
CA GLN A 615 22.98 11.45 -15.76
C GLN A 615 21.71 11.40 -16.62
N TYR A 616 21.88 11.10 -17.90
CA TYR A 616 20.78 11.00 -18.86
C TYR A 616 20.03 9.66 -18.75
N PHE A 617 18.73 9.71 -18.99
CA PHE A 617 17.84 8.56 -19.10
C PHE A 617 16.57 8.95 -19.88
N ASN A 618 15.81 7.96 -20.35
CA ASN A 618 14.54 8.20 -21.02
C ASN A 618 13.39 7.90 -20.06
N HIS A 619 12.30 8.63 -20.22
CA HIS A 619 11.05 8.37 -19.51
C HIS A 619 9.86 8.76 -20.37
N THR A 620 8.69 8.17 -20.07
CA THR A 620 7.46 8.44 -20.79
C THR A 620 6.91 9.82 -20.41
N PHE A 621 6.98 10.77 -21.34
CA PHE A 621 6.29 12.04 -21.22
C PHE A 621 4.81 11.89 -21.53
N SER A 622 3.95 12.63 -20.83
CA SER A 622 2.52 12.73 -21.13
C SER A 622 2.04 14.17 -20.98
N GLN A 623 1.24 14.63 -21.94
CA GLN A 623 0.57 15.94 -21.87
C GLN A 623 -0.80 15.88 -22.56
N THR A 624 -1.81 16.42 -21.88
CA THR A 624 -3.08 16.75 -22.52
C THR A 624 -3.03 18.20 -22.99
N ARG A 625 -3.02 18.41 -24.31
CA ARG A 625 -2.98 19.73 -24.95
C ARG A 625 -4.34 20.39 -25.01
N GLN A 626 -5.37 19.59 -25.23
CA GLN A 626 -6.76 20.04 -25.28
C GLN A 626 -7.66 18.96 -24.71
N LEU A 627 -8.59 19.38 -23.86
CA LEU A 627 -9.68 18.55 -23.36
C LEU A 627 -10.97 19.36 -23.45
N GLN A 628 -12.01 18.77 -24.03
CA GLN A 628 -13.33 19.37 -24.08
C GLN A 628 -14.41 18.30 -24.01
N VAL A 629 -15.48 18.60 -23.27
CA VAL A 629 -16.72 17.84 -23.31
C VAL A 629 -17.83 18.80 -23.72
N THR A 630 -18.50 18.51 -24.84
CA THR A 630 -19.70 19.24 -25.26
C THR A 630 -20.93 18.40 -24.95
N GLY A 631 -21.80 18.92 -24.10
CA GLY A 631 -23.02 18.25 -23.65
C GLY A 631 -24.10 18.15 -24.73
N PRO A 632 -25.22 17.46 -24.42
CA PRO A 632 -26.29 17.15 -25.36
C PRO A 632 -27.00 18.36 -25.97
N ASP A 633 -27.00 19.51 -25.29
CA ASP A 633 -27.64 20.74 -25.77
C ASP A 633 -26.63 21.71 -26.43
N GLY A 634 -25.39 21.26 -26.64
CA GLY A 634 -24.31 22.02 -27.25
C GLY A 634 -23.52 22.90 -26.27
N GLU A 635 -23.75 22.72 -24.96
CA GLU A 635 -23.09 23.43 -23.88
C GLU A 635 -21.66 22.91 -23.64
N ASP A 636 -20.76 23.80 -23.21
CA ASP A 636 -19.41 23.44 -22.80
C ASP A 636 -19.41 23.00 -21.33
N VAL A 637 -18.89 21.80 -21.05
CA VAL A 637 -18.93 21.17 -19.73
C VAL A 637 -17.58 21.27 -19.06
N TYR A 638 -17.58 21.62 -17.76
CA TYR A 638 -16.35 21.62 -16.98
C TYR A 638 -15.77 20.21 -16.94
N VAL A 639 -14.51 20.07 -17.35
CA VAL A 639 -13.86 18.77 -17.48
C VAL A 639 -12.42 18.84 -17.00
N VAL A 640 -12.01 17.81 -16.25
CA VAL A 640 -10.65 17.62 -15.75
C VAL A 640 -9.99 16.47 -16.53
N SER A 641 -8.72 16.67 -16.91
CA SER A 641 -7.93 15.62 -17.56
C SER A 641 -7.29 14.71 -16.54
N LEU A 642 -6.97 13.49 -16.96
CA LEU A 642 -6.15 12.54 -16.21
C LEU A 642 -4.76 12.45 -16.85
N GLN A 643 -3.73 12.15 -16.07
CA GLN A 643 -2.38 11.94 -16.61
C GLN A 643 -2.33 10.63 -17.42
N TYR A 644 -1.57 10.59 -18.51
CA TYR A 644 -1.49 9.48 -19.47
C TYR A 644 -2.82 9.16 -20.19
N ASN A 645 -3.63 10.19 -20.45
CA ASN A 645 -4.88 10.07 -21.20
C ASN A 645 -4.65 9.73 -22.69
N HIS A 646 -5.63 9.08 -23.30
CA HIS A 646 -5.55 8.59 -24.68
C HIS A 646 -6.22 9.60 -25.63
N PRO A 647 -5.60 9.89 -26.78
CA PRO A 647 -6.16 10.85 -27.72
C PRO A 647 -7.41 10.30 -28.40
N THR A 648 -8.37 11.19 -28.61
CA THR A 648 -9.51 10.97 -29.51
C THR A 648 -9.09 11.13 -30.98
N ALA A 649 -9.97 10.76 -31.91
CA ALA A 649 -9.73 11.05 -33.33
C ALA A 649 -9.74 12.58 -33.55
N LEU A 650 -8.68 13.11 -34.16
CA LEU A 650 -8.56 14.53 -34.49
C LEU A 650 -8.70 14.76 -36.01
N PRO A 651 -9.27 15.91 -36.45
CA PRO A 651 -9.87 16.96 -35.63
C PRO A 651 -11.32 16.63 -35.22
N GLY A 652 -11.77 17.13 -34.06
CA GLY A 652 -13.18 17.15 -33.68
C GLY A 652 -13.62 16.15 -32.60
N GLY A 653 -12.75 15.25 -32.15
CA GLY A 653 -13.07 14.33 -31.06
C GLY A 653 -14.08 13.25 -31.44
N ASN A 654 -14.62 12.58 -30.41
CA ASN A 654 -15.60 11.50 -30.55
C ASN A 654 -16.99 12.03 -30.20
N THR A 655 -17.78 12.40 -31.21
CA THR A 655 -19.22 12.67 -31.05
C THR A 655 -20.00 11.36 -31.17
N ALA A 656 -20.67 10.95 -30.10
CA ALA A 656 -21.44 9.71 -30.08
C ALA A 656 -22.62 9.77 -29.10
N PRO A 657 -23.62 8.88 -29.24
CA PRO A 657 -24.65 8.71 -28.24
C PRO A 657 -24.03 8.35 -26.88
N LEU A 658 -24.58 8.91 -25.81
CA LEU A 658 -24.20 8.59 -24.43
C LEU A 658 -24.98 7.36 -23.95
N ILE A 659 -24.30 6.44 -23.28
CA ILE A 659 -24.92 5.29 -22.62
C ILE A 659 -24.63 5.34 -21.12
N ASP A 660 -25.68 5.17 -20.32
CA ASP A 660 -25.53 5.06 -18.87
C ASP A 660 -24.93 3.70 -18.49
N THR A 661 -24.17 3.66 -17.41
CA THR A 661 -23.63 2.42 -16.84
C THR A 661 -24.14 2.21 -15.42
N PRO A 662 -24.24 0.95 -14.94
CA PRO A 662 -24.64 0.66 -13.58
C PRO A 662 -23.75 1.38 -12.57
N VAL A 663 -24.40 1.99 -11.59
CA VAL A 663 -23.72 2.52 -10.41
C VAL A 663 -23.75 1.47 -9.33
N ASP A 664 -22.55 1.07 -8.93
CA ASP A 664 -22.28 0.13 -7.87
C ASP A 664 -21.26 0.80 -6.95
N ASP A 665 -21.75 1.47 -5.92
CA ASP A 665 -20.90 2.18 -4.96
C ASP A 665 -20.26 1.21 -3.94
N ALA A 666 -20.77 -0.03 -3.85
CA ALA A 666 -20.29 -1.05 -2.92
C ALA A 666 -19.08 -1.81 -3.48
N ARG A 667 -19.16 -2.30 -4.73
CA ARG A 667 -18.03 -2.99 -5.40
C ARG A 667 -17.15 -2.02 -6.19
N GLY A 668 -17.75 -0.93 -6.69
CA GLY A 668 -17.13 0.02 -7.61
C GLY A 668 -17.82 0.03 -8.98
N SER A 669 -18.13 1.22 -9.50
CA SER A 669 -18.92 1.39 -10.72
C SER A 669 -18.09 1.21 -12.00
N GLY A 670 -18.52 0.29 -12.86
CA GLY A 670 -17.86 -0.07 -14.12
C GLY A 670 -16.55 -0.84 -13.94
N CYS A 671 -16.32 -1.41 -12.75
CA CYS A 671 -15.05 -2.01 -12.32
C CYS A 671 -14.96 -3.52 -12.61
N PHE A 672 -16.10 -4.17 -12.86
CA PHE A 672 -16.17 -5.62 -13.06
C PHE A 672 -16.85 -5.95 -14.38
N ALA A 673 -16.45 -7.06 -15.01
CA ALA A 673 -16.95 -7.45 -16.32
C ALA A 673 -18.47 -7.70 -16.36
N ASP A 674 -19.03 -8.23 -15.26
CA ASP A 674 -20.48 -8.47 -15.11
C ASP A 674 -21.29 -7.17 -15.19
N GLN A 675 -20.74 -6.04 -14.73
CA GLN A 675 -21.40 -4.74 -14.79
C GLN A 675 -21.51 -4.17 -16.22
N TRP A 676 -20.81 -4.77 -17.17
CA TRP A 676 -20.89 -4.44 -18.59
C TRP A 676 -21.74 -5.45 -19.37
N GLU A 677 -22.23 -6.52 -18.73
CA GLU A 677 -23.10 -7.50 -19.37
C GLU A 677 -24.43 -6.87 -19.81
N GLY A 678 -24.79 -7.09 -21.08
CA GLY A 678 -25.99 -6.50 -21.67
C GLY A 678 -25.86 -5.02 -22.07
N ILE A 679 -24.72 -4.37 -21.80
CA ILE A 679 -24.44 -3.00 -22.21
C ILE A 679 -23.73 -3.01 -23.56
N ASP A 680 -24.46 -2.69 -24.63
CA ASP A 680 -23.84 -2.46 -25.93
C ASP A 680 -23.32 -1.02 -26.03
N ALA A 681 -22.06 -0.84 -25.66
CA ALA A 681 -21.36 0.44 -25.76
C ALA A 681 -20.72 0.66 -27.15
N THR A 682 -20.93 -0.25 -28.11
CA THR A 682 -20.32 -0.17 -29.44
C THR A 682 -20.63 1.16 -30.13
N GLY A 683 -19.59 1.97 -30.36
CA GLY A 683 -19.73 3.27 -31.03
C GLY A 683 -20.36 4.36 -30.17
N LYS A 684 -20.43 4.18 -28.84
CA LYS A 684 -21.02 5.11 -27.86
C LYS A 684 -19.98 5.64 -26.88
N LEU A 685 -20.30 6.75 -26.22
CA LEU A 685 -19.58 7.21 -25.02
C LEU A 685 -20.24 6.60 -23.79
N ALA A 686 -19.47 5.96 -22.91
CA ALA A 686 -20.00 5.43 -21.66
C ALA A 686 -19.92 6.47 -20.55
N LEU A 687 -21.03 6.71 -19.85
CA LEU A 687 -21.09 7.56 -18.65
C LEU A 687 -20.84 6.68 -17.42
N VAL A 688 -19.71 6.89 -16.74
CA VAL A 688 -19.23 6.01 -15.67
C VAL A 688 -18.91 6.81 -14.42
N LYS A 689 -19.38 6.36 -13.24
CA LYS A 689 -19.02 6.99 -11.96
C LYS A 689 -17.56 6.70 -11.61
N ARG A 690 -16.83 7.69 -11.09
CA ARG A 690 -15.42 7.52 -10.66
C ARG A 690 -15.27 6.43 -9.61
N GLY A 691 -16.10 6.43 -8.55
CA GLY A 691 -16.17 5.33 -7.58
C GLY A 691 -14.84 5.04 -6.88
N VAL A 692 -14.66 3.80 -6.41
CA VAL A 692 -13.55 3.39 -5.52
C VAL A 692 -12.46 2.53 -6.17
N CYS A 693 -12.69 2.01 -7.39
CA CYS A 693 -11.70 1.20 -8.11
C CYS A 693 -10.81 2.05 -9.03
N ALA A 694 -9.71 1.44 -9.52
CA ALA A 694 -8.81 2.08 -10.47
C ALA A 694 -9.54 2.56 -11.74
N VAL A 695 -9.29 3.80 -12.15
CA VAL A 695 -9.89 4.38 -13.34
C VAL A 695 -9.42 3.66 -14.61
N SER A 696 -8.18 3.19 -14.66
CA SER A 696 -7.67 2.41 -15.80
C SER A 696 -8.46 1.13 -16.05
N ASP A 697 -8.90 0.41 -15.02
CA ASP A 697 -9.63 -0.86 -15.15
C ASP A 697 -11.01 -0.66 -15.79
N LYS A 698 -11.76 0.35 -15.35
CA LYS A 698 -13.06 0.70 -15.96
C LYS A 698 -12.91 1.16 -17.41
N LEU A 699 -11.81 1.83 -17.77
CA LEU A 699 -11.55 2.22 -19.16
C LEU A 699 -11.19 1.01 -20.04
N LYS A 700 -10.48 0.00 -19.51
CA LYS A 700 -10.22 -1.27 -20.22
C LYS A 700 -11.53 -2.01 -20.51
N LEU A 701 -12.41 -2.09 -19.51
CA LEU A 701 -13.72 -2.74 -19.66
C LEU A 701 -14.64 -1.98 -20.62
N ALA A 702 -14.69 -0.65 -20.53
CA ALA A 702 -15.43 0.18 -21.49
C ALA A 702 -14.94 -0.05 -22.92
N LYS A 703 -13.63 -0.14 -23.13
CA LYS A 703 -13.03 -0.48 -24.43
C LYS A 703 -13.45 -1.86 -24.91
N ALA A 704 -13.42 -2.86 -24.03
CA ALA A 704 -13.84 -4.22 -24.35
C ALA A 704 -15.33 -4.29 -24.72
N ALA A 705 -16.17 -3.47 -24.08
CA ALA A 705 -17.59 -3.30 -24.41
C ALA A 705 -17.85 -2.47 -25.70
N GLY A 706 -16.80 -1.99 -26.36
CA GLY A 706 -16.87 -1.27 -27.63
C GLY A 706 -17.06 0.25 -27.53
N ALA A 707 -16.93 0.82 -26.32
CA ALA A 707 -17.02 2.26 -26.13
C ALA A 707 -15.92 3.00 -26.91
N VAL A 708 -16.25 4.15 -27.48
CA VAL A 708 -15.28 5.02 -28.17
C VAL A 708 -14.64 6.04 -27.23
N GLY A 709 -15.09 6.10 -25.98
CA GLY A 709 -14.60 6.99 -24.94
C GLY A 709 -15.46 6.89 -23.69
N VAL A 710 -14.98 7.47 -22.59
CA VAL A 710 -15.69 7.50 -21.31
C VAL A 710 -15.86 8.93 -20.84
N ILE A 711 -17.09 9.28 -20.47
CA ILE A 711 -17.37 10.43 -19.63
C ILE A 711 -17.35 9.90 -18.19
N LEU A 712 -16.26 10.17 -17.49
CA LEU A 712 -16.13 9.82 -16.09
C LEU A 712 -16.77 10.95 -15.28
N TYR A 713 -17.49 10.66 -14.21
CA TYR A 713 -18.01 11.71 -13.35
C TYR A 713 -17.66 11.51 -11.88
N ASN A 714 -17.41 12.62 -11.20
CA ASN A 714 -16.95 12.61 -9.82
C ASN A 714 -18.02 12.07 -8.87
N GLN A 715 -17.58 11.48 -7.75
CA GLN A 715 -18.48 10.93 -6.73
C GLN A 715 -18.93 11.95 -5.68
N THR A 716 -18.28 13.13 -5.62
CA THR A 716 -18.65 14.23 -4.73
C THR A 716 -19.12 15.45 -5.55
N PRO A 717 -20.08 16.23 -5.02
CA PRO A 717 -20.50 17.50 -5.64
C PRO A 717 -19.35 18.50 -5.77
N GLY A 718 -19.46 19.38 -6.77
CA GLY A 718 -18.58 20.51 -6.98
C GLY A 718 -17.45 20.29 -7.99
N ARG A 719 -16.71 21.37 -8.23
CA ARG A 719 -15.65 21.44 -9.25
C ARG A 719 -14.24 21.21 -8.69
N ASN A 720 -14.10 21.01 -7.38
CA ASN A 720 -12.81 20.69 -6.77
C ASN A 720 -12.52 19.19 -6.97
N ILE A 721 -12.09 18.83 -8.18
CA ILE A 721 -11.88 17.45 -8.58
C ILE A 721 -10.38 17.24 -8.80
N GLY A 722 -9.74 16.47 -7.91
CA GLY A 722 -8.33 16.10 -8.07
C GLY A 722 -8.12 15.22 -9.30
N SER A 723 -7.14 15.59 -10.14
CA SER A 723 -6.69 14.76 -11.27
C SER A 723 -6.03 13.47 -10.76
N ALA A 724 -6.19 12.39 -11.52
CA ALA A 724 -5.58 11.10 -11.22
C ALA A 724 -4.67 10.67 -12.39
N THR A 725 -3.75 9.76 -12.12
CA THR A 725 -2.91 9.14 -13.15
C THR A 725 -3.55 7.85 -13.68
N LEU A 726 -3.44 7.62 -14.99
CA LEU A 726 -3.83 6.37 -15.64
C LEU A 726 -2.64 5.40 -15.78
N SER A 727 -1.46 5.78 -15.28
CA SER A 727 -0.17 5.07 -15.41
C SER A 727 0.33 4.94 -16.86
N ALA A 728 1.62 5.18 -17.07
CA ALA A 728 2.27 5.08 -18.38
C ALA A 728 2.14 3.68 -19.03
N GLU A 729 2.13 2.62 -18.22
CA GLU A 729 1.96 1.23 -18.65
C GLU A 729 0.63 0.96 -19.38
N ASN A 730 -0.39 1.80 -19.18
CA ASN A 730 -1.69 1.64 -19.84
C ASN A 730 -1.79 2.36 -21.19
N LEU A 731 -0.70 2.96 -21.69
CA LEU A 731 -0.67 3.59 -23.00
C LEU A 731 -1.03 2.60 -24.12
N GLY A 732 -1.93 3.01 -25.00
CA GLY A 732 -2.53 2.14 -26.03
C GLY A 732 -3.60 1.15 -25.54
N LEU A 733 -3.72 0.91 -24.24
CA LEU A 733 -4.66 -0.07 -23.69
C LEU A 733 -6.04 0.51 -23.36
N LEU A 734 -6.17 1.81 -23.11
CA LEU A 734 -7.43 2.43 -22.66
C LEU A 734 -8.19 3.12 -23.80
N VAL A 735 -9.39 3.62 -23.49
CA VAL A 735 -10.15 4.58 -24.29
C VAL A 735 -9.95 6.00 -23.75
N PRO A 736 -10.14 7.05 -24.57
CA PRO A 736 -10.10 8.44 -24.11
C PRO A 736 -11.11 8.72 -23.01
N VAL A 737 -10.76 9.59 -22.05
CA VAL A 737 -11.63 9.92 -20.91
C VAL A 737 -11.67 11.42 -20.62
N GLY A 738 -12.83 11.92 -20.19
CA GLY A 738 -12.99 13.25 -19.59
C GLY A 738 -13.74 13.16 -18.26
N LEU A 739 -13.21 13.77 -17.20
CA LEU A 739 -13.80 13.74 -15.85
C LEU A 739 -14.64 14.99 -15.58
N ILE A 740 -15.96 14.83 -15.39
CA ILE A 740 -16.93 15.92 -15.18
C ILE A 740 -17.48 15.94 -13.74
N PRO A 741 -18.08 17.06 -13.29
CA PRO A 741 -18.79 17.14 -12.01
C PRO A 741 -19.96 16.16 -11.88
N LEU A 742 -20.31 15.84 -10.63
CA LEU A 742 -21.42 14.94 -10.32
C LEU A 742 -22.76 15.48 -10.83
N GLU A 743 -22.95 16.80 -10.77
CA GLU A 743 -24.20 17.48 -11.12
C GLU A 743 -24.53 17.37 -12.61
N ASP A 744 -23.53 17.60 -13.46
CA ASP A 744 -23.67 17.50 -14.92
C ASP A 744 -24.05 16.07 -15.33
N ALA A 745 -23.36 15.08 -14.75
CA ALA A 745 -23.66 13.68 -14.99
C ALA A 745 -25.05 13.27 -14.46
N THR A 746 -25.42 13.73 -13.27
CA THR A 746 -26.73 13.40 -12.67
C THR A 746 -27.87 13.90 -13.56
N ALA A 747 -27.78 15.14 -14.06
CA ALA A 747 -28.77 15.70 -14.98
C ALA A 747 -28.87 14.89 -16.29
N TRP A 748 -27.75 14.41 -16.83
CA TRP A 748 -27.75 13.57 -18.03
C TRP A 748 -28.33 12.18 -17.76
N ARG A 749 -28.07 11.58 -16.60
CA ARG A 749 -28.62 10.27 -16.23
C ARG A 749 -30.14 10.30 -16.08
N GLU A 750 -30.71 11.35 -15.48
CA GLU A 750 -32.17 11.50 -15.38
C GLU A 750 -32.84 11.54 -16.76
N ARG A 751 -32.24 12.26 -17.72
CA ARG A 751 -32.72 12.33 -19.11
C ARG A 751 -32.61 10.98 -19.83
N LEU A 752 -31.49 10.27 -19.66
CA LEU A 752 -31.31 8.91 -20.20
C LEU A 752 -32.34 7.94 -19.60
N ALA A 753 -32.61 8.01 -18.30
CA ALA A 753 -33.62 7.20 -17.61
C ALA A 753 -35.06 7.51 -18.08
N ALA A 754 -35.33 8.76 -18.49
CA ALA A 754 -36.58 9.16 -19.13
C ALA A 754 -36.71 8.66 -20.59
N GLY A 755 -35.70 7.96 -21.12
CA GLY A 755 -35.70 7.40 -22.47
C GLY A 755 -35.22 8.36 -23.55
N GLU A 756 -34.64 9.51 -23.18
CA GLU A 756 -34.04 10.44 -24.13
C GLU A 756 -32.74 9.88 -24.70
N THR A 757 -32.47 10.11 -25.98
CA THR A 757 -31.16 9.81 -26.59
C THR A 757 -30.29 11.05 -26.55
N LEU A 758 -29.26 11.04 -25.70
CA LEU A 758 -28.29 12.12 -25.57
C LEU A 758 -27.08 11.87 -26.48
N VAL A 759 -26.56 12.92 -27.13
CA VAL A 759 -25.35 12.87 -27.95
C VAL A 759 -24.33 13.84 -27.36
N VAL A 760 -23.15 13.34 -27.01
CA VAL A 760 -22.08 14.11 -26.37
C VAL A 760 -20.83 14.07 -27.25
N ASN A 761 -20.02 15.11 -27.22
CA ASN A 761 -18.68 15.09 -27.81
C ASN A 761 -17.62 15.04 -26.70
N LEU A 762 -16.69 14.09 -26.80
CA LEU A 762 -15.45 14.08 -26.03
C LEU A 762 -14.28 14.35 -26.98
N LEU A 763 -13.55 15.44 -26.74
CA LEU A 763 -12.31 15.75 -27.44
C LEU A 763 -11.16 15.65 -26.44
N VAL A 764 -10.21 14.75 -26.73
CA VAL A 764 -8.93 14.63 -26.04
C VAL A 764 -7.83 14.75 -27.09
N ASP A 765 -7.05 15.83 -27.04
CA ASP A 765 -5.75 15.95 -27.70
C ASP A 765 -4.68 15.71 -26.64
N ALA A 766 -4.13 14.50 -26.63
CA ALA A 766 -3.09 14.08 -25.71
C ALA A 766 -1.91 13.48 -26.47
N VAL A 767 -0.72 13.70 -25.96
CA VAL A 767 0.52 13.15 -26.48
C VAL A 767 1.24 12.40 -25.38
N SER A 768 1.65 11.18 -25.68
CA SER A 768 2.56 10.41 -24.86
C SER A 768 3.68 9.83 -25.72
N ASP A 769 4.91 10.11 -25.34
CA ASP A 769 6.11 9.71 -26.06
C ASP A 769 7.31 9.59 -25.12
N GLU A 770 8.23 8.69 -25.44
CA GLU A 770 9.51 8.58 -24.72
C GLU A 770 10.35 9.83 -24.98
N ARG A 771 10.75 10.52 -23.91
CA ARG A 771 11.64 11.69 -23.97
C ARG A 771 12.85 11.50 -23.08
N GLU A 772 13.98 12.02 -23.56
CA GLU A 772 15.19 12.12 -22.75
C GLU A 772 15.02 13.16 -21.64
N THR A 773 15.49 12.81 -20.45
CA THR A 773 15.63 13.68 -19.28
C THR A 773 16.92 13.34 -18.54
N TRP A 774 17.25 14.07 -17.49
CA TRP A 774 18.54 13.88 -16.81
C TRP A 774 18.59 14.44 -15.38
N ASN A 775 19.41 13.83 -14.53
CA ASN A 775 19.79 14.45 -13.25
C ASN A 775 21.05 15.31 -13.43
N ILE A 776 21.15 16.42 -12.68
CA ILE A 776 22.40 17.19 -12.56
C ILE A 776 23.08 16.82 -11.25
N ILE A 777 24.25 16.18 -11.32
CA ILE A 777 25.01 15.74 -10.16
C ILE A 777 26.29 16.57 -10.08
N SER A 778 26.41 17.40 -9.04
CA SER A 778 27.57 18.26 -8.79
C SER A 778 28.18 17.95 -7.43
N GLU A 779 29.46 17.59 -7.37
CA GLU A 779 30.12 17.21 -6.12
C GLU A 779 31.43 17.95 -5.90
N THR A 780 31.81 18.13 -4.63
CA THR A 780 33.10 18.72 -4.27
C THR A 780 34.25 17.87 -4.80
N LYS A 781 35.29 18.52 -5.35
CA LYS A 781 36.53 17.81 -5.75
C LYS A 781 37.29 17.28 -4.55
N GLU A 782 37.20 18.00 -3.43
CA GLU A 782 37.77 17.62 -2.14
C GLU A 782 36.80 16.75 -1.32
N GLY A 783 37.32 16.10 -0.27
CA GLY A 783 36.60 15.19 0.60
C GLY A 783 36.78 13.71 0.23
N ASP A 784 36.64 12.83 1.23
CA ASP A 784 36.73 11.38 1.06
C ASP A 784 35.58 10.86 0.19
N PRO A 785 35.85 10.26 -0.98
CA PRO A 785 34.82 9.68 -1.85
C PRO A 785 34.11 8.47 -1.23
N ASN A 786 34.62 7.89 -0.13
CA ASN A 786 33.97 6.81 0.61
C ASN A 786 33.09 7.31 1.77
N ASN A 787 33.02 8.64 1.94
CA ASN A 787 32.14 9.32 2.87
C ASN A 787 31.46 10.48 2.13
N VAL A 788 30.38 10.17 1.41
CA VAL A 788 29.61 11.12 0.61
C VAL A 788 28.37 11.57 1.35
N VAL A 789 28.14 12.86 1.38
CA VAL A 789 26.96 13.51 1.95
C VAL A 789 26.16 14.10 0.80
N VAL A 790 24.90 13.73 0.67
CA VAL A 790 24.08 14.07 -0.50
C VAL A 790 22.96 15.04 -0.09
N LEU A 791 22.79 16.11 -0.85
CA LEU A 791 21.68 17.05 -0.77
C LEU A 791 20.92 16.99 -2.10
N GLY A 792 19.60 16.80 -2.05
CA GLY A 792 18.73 16.66 -3.21
C GLY A 792 17.53 17.62 -3.17
N ALA A 793 17.12 18.06 -4.37
CA ALA A 793 15.91 18.83 -4.64
C ALA A 793 15.53 18.57 -6.11
N HIS A 794 14.24 18.56 -6.47
CA HIS A 794 13.87 18.37 -7.87
C HIS A 794 13.93 19.67 -8.66
N LEU A 795 14.31 19.54 -9.93
CA LEU A 795 14.47 20.68 -10.83
C LEU A 795 13.30 20.86 -11.77
N ASP A 796 12.48 19.84 -11.99
CA ASP A 796 11.25 20.04 -12.74
C ASP A 796 10.20 20.78 -11.90
N GLY A 797 8.96 20.63 -12.29
CA GLY A 797 7.77 21.28 -11.74
C GLY A 797 6.60 20.84 -12.60
N VAL A 798 5.37 21.14 -12.19
CA VAL A 798 4.19 20.72 -12.95
C VAL A 798 3.99 21.47 -14.27
N GLN A 799 3.18 20.92 -15.18
CA GLN A 799 2.85 21.57 -16.45
C GLN A 799 1.95 22.79 -16.29
N ASP A 800 1.14 22.81 -15.22
CA ASP A 800 0.12 23.82 -14.96
C ASP A 800 0.69 25.14 -14.40
N GLY A 801 1.94 25.14 -13.93
CA GLY A 801 2.50 26.30 -13.25
C GLY A 801 4.02 26.42 -13.25
N PRO A 802 4.53 27.54 -12.71
CA PRO A 802 5.96 27.85 -12.73
C PRO A 802 6.80 26.99 -11.77
N GLY A 803 6.19 26.42 -10.73
CA GLY A 803 6.86 25.59 -9.74
C GLY A 803 7.88 26.39 -8.92
N VAL A 804 7.47 27.51 -8.31
CA VAL A 804 8.36 28.38 -7.53
C VAL A 804 8.59 27.83 -6.14
N ASN A 805 7.54 27.44 -5.42
CA ASN A 805 7.70 26.70 -4.19
C ASN A 805 8.03 25.23 -4.49
N ASP A 806 7.38 24.64 -5.49
CA ASP A 806 7.47 23.22 -5.86
C ASP A 806 8.15 22.98 -7.24
N ASP A 807 9.45 22.67 -7.30
CA ASP A 807 10.42 22.77 -6.20
C ASP A 807 11.53 23.78 -6.52
N GLY A 808 11.11 24.94 -7.00
CA GLY A 808 12.01 26.08 -7.14
C GLY A 808 12.68 26.46 -5.80
N SER A 809 12.00 26.23 -4.67
CA SER A 809 12.46 26.58 -3.33
C SER A 809 13.64 25.70 -2.89
N GLY A 810 13.52 24.37 -2.97
CA GLY A 810 14.59 23.41 -2.71
C GLY A 810 15.74 23.55 -3.71
N THR A 811 15.44 23.65 -5.00
CA THR A 811 16.44 23.88 -6.05
C THR A 811 17.27 25.14 -5.78
N SER A 812 16.63 26.23 -5.36
CA SER A 812 17.29 27.50 -5.05
C SER A 812 18.17 27.41 -3.80
N ALA A 813 17.73 26.68 -2.78
CA ALA A 813 18.52 26.41 -1.58
C ALA A 813 19.77 25.60 -1.90
N LEU A 814 19.64 24.50 -2.65
CA LEU A 814 20.78 23.69 -3.11
C LEU A 814 21.82 24.53 -3.84
N LEU A 815 21.37 25.38 -4.77
CA LEU A 815 22.25 26.22 -5.58
C LEU A 815 23.01 27.27 -4.75
N GLU A 816 22.36 27.86 -3.76
CA GLU A 816 23.00 28.80 -2.83
C GLU A 816 23.98 28.12 -1.87
N ILE A 817 23.66 26.90 -1.41
CA ILE A 817 24.55 26.10 -0.58
C ILE A 817 25.79 25.72 -1.41
N ALA A 818 25.62 25.14 -2.60
CA ALA A 818 26.72 24.81 -3.51
C ALA A 818 27.59 26.05 -3.84
N GLY A 819 26.95 27.18 -4.13
CA GLY A 819 27.63 28.46 -4.38
C GLY A 819 28.33 29.06 -3.16
N SER A 820 27.99 28.62 -1.95
CA SER A 820 28.66 28.99 -0.71
C SER A 820 29.84 28.06 -0.39
N PHE A 821 29.71 26.77 -0.66
CA PHE A 821 30.77 25.77 -0.49
C PHE A 821 32.04 26.12 -1.28
N LYS A 822 31.91 26.75 -2.45
CA LYS A 822 33.07 27.20 -3.26
C LYS A 822 34.04 28.15 -2.53
N LYS A 823 33.60 28.77 -1.43
CA LYS A 823 34.40 29.74 -0.65
C LYS A 823 35.29 29.05 0.39
N TYR A 824 35.13 27.75 0.58
CA TYR A 824 35.80 26.97 1.61
C TYR A 824 36.54 25.79 0.95
N THR A 825 37.56 25.29 1.66
CA THR A 825 38.39 24.13 1.28
C THR A 825 38.70 23.32 2.54
N GLY A 826 39.27 22.12 2.38
CA GLY A 826 39.64 21.24 3.48
C GLY A 826 38.49 20.36 3.98
N PHE A 827 37.48 20.11 3.15
CA PHE A 827 36.38 19.20 3.51
C PHE A 827 36.92 17.80 3.76
N LYS A 828 36.51 17.17 4.86
CA LYS A 828 36.90 15.79 5.19
C LYS A 828 36.06 14.78 4.41
N ASN A 829 34.77 15.07 4.26
CA ASN A 829 33.80 14.24 3.56
C ASN A 829 33.38 14.90 2.26
N LYS A 830 33.08 14.10 1.24
CA LYS A 830 32.64 14.61 -0.06
C LYS A 830 31.20 15.09 0.04
N VAL A 831 30.87 16.23 -0.55
CA VAL A 831 29.50 16.75 -0.61
C VAL A 831 29.00 16.70 -2.05
N ARG A 832 27.80 16.15 -2.25
CA ARG A 832 27.15 15.97 -3.54
C ARG A 832 25.79 16.68 -3.53
N PHE A 833 25.61 17.60 -4.46
CA PHE A 833 24.36 18.29 -4.75
C PHE A 833 23.73 17.64 -5.97
N ILE A 834 22.46 17.27 -5.87
CA ILE A 834 21.74 16.66 -6.98
C ILE A 834 20.44 17.40 -7.24
N TRP A 835 20.26 17.80 -8.50
CA TRP A 835 18.99 18.30 -8.99
C TRP A 835 18.33 17.18 -9.78
N TRP A 836 17.22 16.67 -9.24
CA TRP A 836 16.48 15.54 -9.79
C TRP A 836 15.65 15.97 -11.00
N GLY A 837 15.49 15.07 -11.97
CA GLY A 837 14.62 15.28 -13.11
C GLY A 837 13.40 14.38 -13.09
N ALA A 838 12.27 14.92 -13.52
CA ALA A 838 11.00 14.20 -13.64
C ALA A 838 10.48 13.64 -12.31
N GLU A 839 10.64 14.38 -11.21
CA GLU A 839 10.04 14.05 -9.91
C GLU A 839 8.50 14.02 -10.02
N GLU A 840 7.95 15.02 -10.71
CA GLU A 840 6.50 15.25 -10.88
C GLU A 840 5.82 14.19 -11.75
N SER A 841 6.64 13.34 -12.39
CA SER A 841 6.22 12.19 -13.18
C SER A 841 6.37 10.87 -12.42
N GLY A 842 6.63 10.92 -11.11
CA GLY A 842 6.75 9.75 -10.23
C GLY A 842 8.18 9.47 -9.77
N LEU A 843 8.87 10.47 -9.22
CA LEU A 843 10.19 10.34 -8.57
C LEU A 843 11.30 9.81 -9.50
N VAL A 844 11.12 10.01 -10.80
CA VAL A 844 11.81 9.26 -11.85
C VAL A 844 13.34 9.43 -11.75
N GLY A 845 13.81 10.65 -11.51
CA GLY A 845 15.23 10.96 -11.44
C GLY A 845 15.95 10.35 -10.25
N SER A 846 15.42 10.50 -9.04
CA SER A 846 16.03 9.97 -7.82
C SER A 846 15.98 8.45 -7.74
N LEU A 847 14.88 7.85 -8.17
CA LEU A 847 14.75 6.39 -8.27
C LEU A 847 15.68 5.83 -9.36
N TYR A 848 15.80 6.49 -10.53
CA TYR A 848 16.80 6.10 -11.53
C TYR A 848 18.22 6.16 -10.96
N TYR A 849 18.57 7.24 -10.25
CA TYR A 849 19.89 7.38 -9.63
C TYR A 849 20.19 6.26 -8.64
N THR A 850 19.28 6.01 -7.70
CA THR A 850 19.46 5.01 -6.65
C THR A 850 19.51 3.59 -7.22
N ALA A 851 18.74 3.29 -8.27
CA ALA A 851 18.84 2.03 -9.00
C ALA A 851 20.24 1.79 -9.60
N GLN A 852 20.91 2.84 -10.08
CA GLN A 852 22.23 2.74 -10.72
C GLN A 852 23.43 2.67 -9.74
N LEU A 853 23.26 2.97 -8.45
CA LEU A 853 24.37 3.03 -7.47
C LEU A 853 24.96 1.68 -7.06
N SER A 854 26.16 1.28 -7.50
CA SER A 854 26.83 0.06 -7.00
C SER A 854 26.78 -0.06 -5.46
N GLU A 855 26.83 -1.28 -4.90
CA GLU A 855 26.83 -1.46 -3.42
C GLU A 855 27.91 -0.62 -2.74
N ALA A 856 29.09 -0.52 -3.38
CA ALA A 856 30.18 0.34 -2.92
C ALA A 856 29.84 1.84 -3.00
N GLU A 857 29.16 2.30 -4.06
CA GLU A 857 28.70 3.69 -4.18
C GLU A 857 27.58 4.02 -3.19
N ALA A 858 26.66 3.08 -2.92
CA ALA A 858 25.64 3.22 -1.90
C ALA A 858 26.27 3.23 -0.48
N ASP A 859 27.22 2.34 -0.19
CA ASP A 859 27.96 2.28 1.10
C ASP A 859 28.77 3.55 1.36
N ALA A 860 29.25 4.18 0.29
CA ALA A 860 29.97 5.44 0.37
C ALA A 860 29.05 6.59 0.79
N ILE A 861 27.75 6.55 0.49
CA ILE A 861 26.80 7.57 0.91
C ILE A 861 26.52 7.41 2.42
N ARG A 862 26.81 8.47 3.18
CA ARG A 862 26.68 8.52 4.64
C ARG A 862 25.38 9.13 5.09
N PHE A 863 24.84 10.06 4.30
CA PHE A 863 23.59 10.74 4.60
C PHE A 863 22.96 11.34 3.34
N TYR A 864 21.63 11.34 3.26
CA TYR A 864 20.86 12.06 2.24
C TYR A 864 19.90 13.09 2.87
N TRP A 865 19.86 14.32 2.36
CA TRP A 865 18.81 15.28 2.68
C TRP A 865 17.97 15.65 1.48
N ASN A 866 16.65 15.55 1.65
CA ASN A 866 15.66 16.00 0.69
C ASN A 866 15.14 17.39 1.04
N TYR A 867 15.10 18.29 0.06
CA TYR A 867 14.50 19.61 0.22
C TYR A 867 13.49 19.79 -0.89
N ASP A 868 12.23 19.68 -0.53
CA ASP A 868 11.10 19.74 -1.45
C ASP A 868 10.02 20.59 -0.78
N MET A 869 9.61 21.68 -1.43
CA MET A 869 8.68 22.68 -0.90
C MET A 869 9.07 23.19 0.50
N ILE A 870 10.18 23.94 0.57
CA ILE A 870 10.72 24.48 1.84
C ILE A 870 10.36 25.96 2.09
N GLY A 871 9.43 26.52 1.31
CA GLY A 871 9.03 27.91 1.37
C GLY A 871 7.52 28.17 1.29
N SER A 872 6.67 27.21 1.66
CA SER A 872 5.21 27.32 1.59
C SER A 872 4.67 28.56 2.31
N VAL A 873 3.63 29.18 1.75
CA VAL A 873 3.10 30.49 2.20
C VAL A 873 2.63 30.47 3.65
N ASN A 874 1.97 29.39 4.08
CA ASN A 874 1.57 29.13 5.46
C ASN A 874 2.36 27.91 6.00
N PRO A 875 3.63 28.09 6.39
CA PRO A 875 4.56 26.99 6.58
C PRO A 875 4.27 26.19 7.85
N VAL A 876 4.25 24.86 7.72
CA VAL A 876 4.45 23.93 8.85
C VAL A 876 5.92 23.51 8.86
N TYR A 877 6.65 23.69 9.95
CA TYR A 877 8.09 23.41 9.95
C TYR A 877 8.37 21.94 10.24
N ASN A 878 8.12 21.06 9.27
CA ASN A 878 8.33 19.64 9.42
C ASN A 878 9.75 19.22 9.01
N VAL A 879 10.37 18.41 9.85
CA VAL A 879 11.67 17.77 9.62
C VAL A 879 11.46 16.27 9.52
N TYR A 880 11.91 15.66 8.44
CA TYR A 880 11.75 14.22 8.25
C TYR A 880 12.61 13.41 9.23
N LEU A 881 11.98 12.50 9.95
CA LEU A 881 12.61 11.52 10.82
C LEU A 881 11.99 10.15 10.55
N GLY A 882 12.75 9.28 9.88
CA GLY A 882 12.37 7.89 9.63
C GLY A 882 12.84 6.94 10.73
N ASP A 883 12.60 5.65 10.49
CA ASP A 883 12.88 4.59 11.45
C ASP A 883 14.35 4.14 11.46
N ASN A 884 15.17 4.63 10.52
CA ASN A 884 16.59 4.29 10.52
C ASN A 884 17.26 5.01 11.69
N PRO A 885 17.98 4.30 12.58
CA PRO A 885 18.65 4.92 13.74
C PRO A 885 19.63 6.03 13.38
N GLY A 886 20.11 6.05 12.12
CA GLY A 886 20.93 7.11 11.55
C GLY A 886 20.19 8.42 11.27
N ASP A 887 18.89 8.40 10.99
CA ASP A 887 18.12 9.56 10.49
C ASP A 887 18.14 10.71 11.48
N LYS A 888 18.01 10.40 12.78
CA LYS A 888 18.06 11.39 13.87
C LYS A 888 19.33 12.25 13.88
N PHE A 889 20.46 11.73 13.37
CA PHE A 889 21.72 12.47 13.35
C PHE A 889 21.69 13.64 12.37
N GLY A 890 20.87 13.56 11.32
CA GLY A 890 20.63 14.69 10.41
C GLY A 890 19.33 15.44 10.69
N ALA A 891 18.33 14.78 11.28
CA ALA A 891 17.05 15.41 11.61
C ALA A 891 17.14 16.35 12.83
N GLN A 892 17.78 15.91 13.93
CA GLN A 892 17.82 16.71 15.16
C GLN A 892 18.48 18.07 14.96
N PRO A 893 19.63 18.20 14.27
CA PRO A 893 20.25 19.51 14.07
C PRO A 893 19.42 20.45 13.19
N LEU A 894 18.64 19.92 12.23
CA LEU A 894 17.70 20.73 11.44
C LEU A 894 16.59 21.28 12.34
N HIS A 895 15.95 20.38 13.10
CA HIS A 895 14.90 20.72 14.05
C HIS A 895 15.38 21.80 15.04
N ASP A 896 16.54 21.59 15.68
CA ASP A 896 17.08 22.50 16.68
C ASP A 896 17.41 23.87 16.09
N TYR A 897 17.94 23.91 14.86
CA TYR A 897 18.22 25.18 14.19
C TYR A 897 16.94 25.97 13.95
N ILE A 898 15.90 25.32 13.43
CA ILE A 898 14.61 25.94 13.12
C ILE A 898 13.90 26.39 14.42
N ALA A 899 13.89 25.54 15.45
CA ALA A 899 13.33 25.86 16.76
C ALA A 899 14.04 27.05 17.41
N ALA A 900 15.38 27.15 17.28
CA ALA A 900 16.16 28.28 17.77
C ALA A 900 15.83 29.61 17.05
N GLN A 901 15.20 29.58 15.88
CA GLN A 901 14.66 30.78 15.21
C GLN A 901 13.24 31.14 15.69
N GLY A 902 12.72 30.47 16.73
CA GLY A 902 11.39 30.71 17.28
C GLY A 902 10.25 30.13 16.42
N LYS A 903 10.55 29.15 15.56
CA LYS A 903 9.56 28.46 14.73
C LYS A 903 9.15 27.12 15.36
N PRO A 904 7.88 26.70 15.23
CA PRO A 904 7.41 25.44 15.80
C PRO A 904 7.86 24.26 14.92
N ALA A 905 9.13 23.88 15.02
CA ALA A 905 9.66 22.71 14.34
C ALA A 905 9.02 21.45 14.91
N ALA A 906 8.67 20.50 14.03
CA ALA A 906 8.12 19.20 14.41
C ALA A 906 8.79 18.10 13.57
N PHE A 907 8.83 16.88 14.11
CA PHE A 907 9.23 15.71 13.34
C PHE A 907 8.03 15.13 12.60
N GLY A 908 8.22 14.79 11.33
CA GLY A 908 7.26 14.04 10.52
C GLY A 908 7.93 12.78 9.95
N GLY A 909 7.15 11.71 9.78
CA GLY A 909 7.63 10.50 9.11
C GLY A 909 7.88 10.72 7.62
N PHE A 910 8.63 9.82 7.00
CA PHE A 910 8.71 9.75 5.54
C PHE A 910 7.38 9.25 4.96
N GLY A 911 6.92 9.88 3.89
CA GLY A 911 5.85 9.39 3.02
C GLY A 911 6.42 8.59 1.84
N SER A 912 5.68 8.60 0.72
CA SER A 912 6.04 7.85 -0.50
C SER A 912 6.10 8.72 -1.77
N SER A 913 6.18 10.04 -1.61
CA SER A 913 5.86 11.01 -2.67
C SER A 913 6.93 12.10 -2.85
N SER A 914 8.20 11.79 -2.63
CA SER A 914 9.30 12.72 -2.94
C SER A 914 10.64 11.99 -3.11
N ASP A 915 11.68 12.69 -3.59
CA ASP A 915 12.94 12.10 -4.06
C ASP A 915 13.78 11.35 -3.01
N TYR A 916 13.40 11.42 -1.72
CA TYR A 916 14.07 10.59 -0.72
C TYR A 916 13.78 9.11 -0.90
N VAL A 917 12.66 8.69 -1.50
CA VAL A 917 12.15 7.30 -1.43
C VAL A 917 13.23 6.24 -1.69
N GLY A 918 14.05 6.39 -2.72
CA GLY A 918 15.11 5.43 -3.06
C GLY A 918 16.24 5.32 -2.02
N PHE A 919 16.47 6.33 -1.19
CA PHE A 919 17.61 6.37 -0.24
C PHE A 919 17.35 5.55 1.05
N PRO A 920 16.26 5.76 1.81
CA PRO A 920 15.86 4.84 2.88
C PRO A 920 15.67 3.41 2.36
N GLN A 921 15.21 3.25 1.11
CA GLN A 921 15.12 1.94 0.45
C GLN A 921 16.48 1.29 0.16
N LEU A 922 17.59 2.02 0.23
CA LEU A 922 18.94 1.44 0.20
C LEU A 922 19.56 1.33 1.59
N GLY A 923 18.79 1.65 2.64
CA GLY A 923 19.23 1.72 4.04
C GLY A 923 20.06 2.95 4.36
N ILE A 924 20.12 3.95 3.47
CA ILE A 924 20.92 5.16 3.63
C ILE A 924 20.22 6.08 4.64
N PRO A 925 20.90 6.49 5.73
CA PRO A 925 20.35 7.47 6.66
C PRO A 925 19.93 8.75 5.93
N SER A 926 18.71 9.19 6.18
CA SER A 926 18.09 10.27 5.44
C SER A 926 17.31 11.22 6.35
N SER A 927 17.13 12.45 5.91
CA SER A 927 16.23 13.43 6.53
C SER A 927 15.87 14.52 5.49
N GLY A 928 15.25 15.61 5.91
CA GLY A 928 14.88 16.71 5.04
C GLY A 928 13.96 17.70 5.74
N ILE A 929 13.57 18.73 5.00
CA ILE A 929 12.60 19.74 5.46
C ILE A 929 11.44 19.75 4.48
N PHE A 930 10.23 19.91 5.01
CA PHE A 930 9.00 20.11 4.23
C PHE A 930 8.13 21.17 4.91
N THR A 931 7.55 22.08 4.13
CA THR A 931 6.72 23.17 4.67
C THR A 931 5.22 23.06 4.45
N GLY A 932 4.75 21.94 3.90
CA GLY A 932 3.34 21.68 3.65
C GLY A 932 2.95 21.91 2.19
N ALA A 933 1.97 21.15 1.71
CA ALA A 933 1.40 21.24 0.37
C ALA A 933 -0.13 21.29 0.46
N GLY A 934 -0.78 21.97 -0.50
CA GLY A 934 -2.24 22.12 -0.54
C GLY A 934 -2.81 22.99 0.57
N GLU A 935 -4.12 23.27 0.52
CA GLU A 935 -4.79 24.04 1.56
C GLU A 935 -4.78 23.30 2.92
N PRO A 936 -4.53 24.02 4.04
CA PRO A 936 -4.34 25.46 4.15
C PRO A 936 -2.89 25.95 3.99
N THR A 937 -1.92 25.03 3.83
CA THR A 937 -0.47 25.35 3.86
C THR A 937 0.07 26.05 2.60
N ASP A 938 -0.31 25.56 1.42
CA ASP A 938 0.02 26.11 0.10
C ASP A 938 -1.17 25.92 -0.86
N PRO A 939 -2.11 26.89 -0.92
CA PRO A 939 -3.27 26.83 -1.83
C PRO A 939 -2.91 26.80 -3.32
N CYS A 940 -1.67 27.11 -3.67
CA CYS A 940 -1.18 27.17 -5.05
C CYS A 940 -0.38 25.93 -5.46
N TYR A 941 -0.28 24.92 -4.59
CA TYR A 941 0.35 23.64 -4.90
C TYR A 941 -0.18 23.06 -6.22
N HIS A 942 0.72 22.76 -7.15
CA HIS A 942 0.44 22.29 -8.51
C HIS A 942 -0.43 23.22 -9.38
N LEU A 943 -0.53 24.52 -9.06
CA LEU A 943 -1.33 25.48 -9.82
C LEU A 943 -0.47 26.58 -10.46
N ALA A 944 -1.05 27.26 -11.45
CA ALA A 944 -0.43 28.41 -12.13
C ALA A 944 -0.07 29.57 -11.17
N CYS A 945 -0.70 29.62 -10.00
CA CYS A 945 -0.40 30.63 -8.99
C CYS A 945 0.83 30.32 -8.13
N ASP A 946 1.48 29.15 -8.29
CA ASP A 946 2.79 28.86 -7.68
C ASP A 946 3.93 29.65 -8.35
N ASN A 947 3.89 30.96 -8.14
CA ASN A 947 4.82 31.94 -8.68
C ASN A 947 5.55 32.66 -7.52
N LEU A 948 6.24 33.77 -7.80
CA LEU A 948 7.00 34.51 -6.78
C LEU A 948 6.16 35.09 -5.64
N ASP A 949 4.84 35.23 -5.83
CA ASP A 949 3.93 35.67 -4.78
C ASP A 949 3.52 34.51 -3.86
N ASN A 950 3.80 33.26 -4.24
CA ASN A 950 3.51 32.04 -3.49
C ASN A 950 4.71 31.54 -2.68
N ILE A 951 5.43 32.44 -2.00
CA ILE A 951 6.58 32.04 -1.20
C ILE A 951 6.63 32.79 0.13
N ASN A 952 6.85 32.05 1.21
CA ASN A 952 7.20 32.61 2.50
C ASN A 952 8.71 32.83 2.57
N TRP A 953 9.14 34.07 2.34
CA TRP A 953 10.56 34.45 2.30
C TRP A 953 11.32 34.20 3.61
N ASP A 954 10.63 34.26 4.75
CA ASP A 954 11.24 33.96 6.05
C ASP A 954 11.46 32.44 6.20
N ALA A 955 10.46 31.62 5.85
CA ALA A 955 10.55 30.17 5.90
C ALA A 955 11.68 29.62 5.01
N ILE A 956 11.70 29.98 3.72
CA ILE A 956 12.76 29.52 2.81
C ILE A 956 14.14 29.95 3.28
N THR A 957 14.28 31.15 3.87
CA THR A 957 15.56 31.65 4.37
C THR A 957 16.02 30.86 5.59
N ILE A 958 15.13 30.60 6.56
CA ILE A 958 15.44 29.80 7.76
C ILE A 958 15.80 28.36 7.36
N ASN A 959 14.99 27.74 6.50
CA ASN A 959 15.17 26.36 6.08
C ASN A 959 16.46 26.19 5.25
N THR A 960 16.77 27.12 4.35
CA THR A 960 18.04 27.11 3.60
C THR A 960 19.25 27.21 4.53
N LYS A 961 19.17 28.02 5.60
CA LYS A 961 20.25 28.13 6.57
C LYS A 961 20.39 26.87 7.43
N ALA A 962 19.28 26.23 7.81
CA ALA A 962 19.28 24.94 8.49
C ALA A 962 19.96 23.88 7.62
N ALA A 963 19.55 23.77 6.35
CA ALA A 963 20.16 22.88 5.35
C ALA A 963 21.67 23.15 5.18
N ALA A 964 22.06 24.42 5.06
CA ALA A 964 23.47 24.80 4.95
C ALA A 964 24.29 24.42 6.20
N ARG A 965 23.69 24.53 7.39
CA ARG A 965 24.32 24.18 8.66
C ARG A 965 24.66 22.69 8.71
N VAL A 966 23.69 21.83 8.44
CA VAL A 966 23.92 20.36 8.49
C VAL A 966 24.86 19.89 7.39
N ALA A 967 24.79 20.50 6.20
CA ALA A 967 25.71 20.21 5.11
C ALA A 967 27.16 20.48 5.51
N VAL A 968 27.44 21.63 6.14
CA VAL A 968 28.80 21.98 6.57
C VAL A 968 29.27 21.13 7.75
N ASP A 969 28.40 20.85 8.72
CA ASP A 969 28.73 20.01 9.86
C ASP A 969 29.20 18.63 9.36
N PHE A 970 28.42 17.98 8.48
CA PHE A 970 28.76 16.66 7.94
C PHE A 970 29.91 16.70 6.92
N ALA A 971 30.10 17.80 6.17
CA ALA A 971 31.27 17.94 5.29
C ALA A 971 32.59 17.96 6.08
N ASN A 972 32.59 18.55 7.27
CA ASN A 972 33.76 18.67 8.13
C ASN A 972 33.94 17.45 9.04
N GLU A 973 32.86 16.90 9.58
CA GLU A 973 32.92 15.78 10.52
C GLU A 973 31.60 15.02 10.56
N LEU A 974 31.64 13.71 10.31
CA LEU A 974 30.46 12.89 10.52
C LEU A 974 30.20 12.77 12.02
N PRO A 975 28.94 12.88 12.49
CA PRO A 975 28.62 12.67 13.89
C PRO A 975 29.12 11.33 14.42
N ALA A 976 29.68 11.34 15.63
CA ALA A 976 30.10 10.13 16.30
C ALA A 976 28.90 9.20 16.51
N GLY A 977 29.00 7.96 16.03
CA GLY A 977 27.91 6.99 16.09
C GLY A 977 26.95 7.02 14.91
N LEU A 978 27.13 7.88 13.90
CA LEU A 978 26.38 7.79 12.65
C LEU A 978 26.65 6.41 11.99
N PRO A 979 25.64 5.53 11.89
CA PRO A 979 25.84 4.20 11.35
C PRO A 979 26.21 4.24 9.87
N ARG A 980 26.83 3.16 9.37
CA ARG A 980 26.83 2.89 7.91
C ARG A 980 25.39 2.67 7.46
N ARG A 981 25.13 2.81 6.15
CA ARG A 981 23.82 2.40 5.64
C ARG A 981 23.56 0.96 6.08
N ALA A 982 22.33 0.64 6.45
CA ALA A 982 22.02 -0.69 6.91
C ALA A 982 21.73 -1.59 5.70
N ASN A 983 22.63 -2.52 5.44
CA ASN A 983 22.56 -3.46 4.31
C ASN A 983 21.43 -4.50 4.52
N THR A 984 20.72 -4.44 5.64
CA THR A 984 19.68 -5.38 6.09
C THR A 984 18.41 -4.65 6.56
N THR A 985 18.20 -3.39 6.17
CA THR A 985 17.05 -2.58 6.64
C THR A 985 15.71 -3.16 6.16
N PRO A 986 14.63 -3.13 6.97
CA PRO A 986 13.28 -3.57 6.58
C PRO A 986 12.68 -2.86 5.35
N ALA A 987 13.18 -1.67 5.01
CA ALA A 987 12.75 -0.90 3.84
C ALA A 987 13.58 -1.21 2.58
N ARG A 988 14.54 -2.14 2.63
CA ARG A 988 15.50 -2.36 1.53
C ARG A 988 14.79 -2.93 0.30
N ARG A 989 14.46 -2.10 -0.70
CA ARG A 989 14.12 -2.60 -2.04
C ARG A 989 15.41 -2.97 -2.76
N SER A 990 15.43 -4.10 -3.45
CA SER A 990 16.58 -4.44 -4.29
C SER A 990 16.74 -3.37 -5.37
N ARG A 991 17.98 -3.06 -5.74
CA ARG A 991 18.24 -2.07 -6.80
C ARG A 991 17.63 -2.48 -8.13
N ASP A 992 17.51 -3.78 -8.37
CA ASP A 992 16.77 -4.32 -9.50
C ASP A 992 15.27 -4.09 -9.37
N ALA A 993 14.69 -4.11 -8.17
CA ALA A 993 13.29 -3.72 -7.95
C ALA A 993 13.05 -2.24 -8.28
N ILE A 994 13.93 -1.33 -7.84
CA ILE A 994 13.85 0.10 -8.23
C ILE A 994 14.08 0.26 -9.74
N ARG A 995 15.01 -0.51 -10.33
CA ARG A 995 15.29 -0.49 -11.77
C ARG A 995 14.12 -1.00 -12.63
N ARG A 996 13.35 -1.97 -12.13
CA ARG A 996 12.18 -2.54 -12.80
C ARG A 996 11.05 -1.53 -12.96
N GLU A 997 11.02 -0.44 -12.18
CA GLU A 997 10.09 0.68 -12.36
C GLU A 997 10.44 1.55 -13.60
N PHE A 998 11.61 1.32 -14.22
CA PHE A 998 12.11 2.05 -15.40
C PHE A 998 12.26 1.18 -16.66
N GLN A 999 11.83 -0.08 -16.63
CA GLN A 999 11.92 -1.03 -17.75
C GLN A 999 10.54 -1.49 -18.18
#